data_AF-A0A8H5UZ39-F1
#
_entry.id   AF-A0A8H5UZ39-F1
#
_cell.length_a   1.000
_cell.length_b   1.000
_cell.length_c   1.000
_cell.angle_alpha   90.00
_cell.angle_beta   90.00
_cell.angle_gamma   90.00
#
_symmetry.space_group_name_H-M   'P 1'
#
loop_
_entity.id
_entity.type
_entity.pdbx_description
1 polymer ?
#
loop_
_entity_poly.entity_id
_entity_poly.type
_entity_poly.pdbx_seq_one_letter_code
_entity_poly.pdbx_strand_id
1 'polypeptide(L)'
;MLISASRDPNETESSRRDGRVETAEGSSQRHFSRDQVITVLNEFVRKEDRYIRENDVEMICSDDEPFDFNTITEIHPREGYIRAPPSVCGLPSRYTQFCQDGIIDTYFEAFNQATPLFSELNYEDFHNHCRQEGSPDDEWCAINVMLALSLRNDPRNHFRGDDFKFMRSAYNYVNNQYDLTGETGLQIVLGIALYYMTTPHLERAGFMHAMAVKMVYKLEFHKTFGESVKSVWIAYIIDRDLSLLTGEPYLMQEHDIDPSVTDLSDQDGGILYSQDNSLRFEIFKFRARLATIQGKIFDLVYSVRASQLSFDQRETVADRLDDMLEKWHAGEMGRVDSCVLQGRYNPRFQPRTDEATLRNIEWVGRLLKFGEARNGDSTDTPLLPSNWSGLVTAARRCLDIGNKVDSRDSAFRWSCTHATQAAMTILAANNITLSEHDLHDSTEKDQQRLHIAHGEVSDRIQEDPTGAMEQSFNTCGELIIKAREMSRGLISYENTDLELSHSAQLKDEIRQLIAPKMEELPIRPAGIFMHHDFITPEHEQQLIHIFENELEWPSRGGRLSLHYGYTFSYKTFGIDEETPFKPFPEWLVPLLPTTEGRPPDQVCLQQYAPGTGIPPHVDTHGPFDQLYSLSLGSPLFMQFANKETGEKIEVDLLPRSMMQMSGDSRLHWTHGIKSRKTDTLPDGTVRLRQIRWSLTYRWLREGAECECGNEKLCDTAQRRKGIEREYRWKQYEEDAKAPQS
;
A
#
# COMPACT_ATOMS: atom_id res chain seq x y z
N MET A 1 -14.26 -18.55 6.58
CA MET A 1 -14.26 -18.82 8.03
C MET A 1 -13.21 -19.89 8.28
N LEU A 2 -11.99 -19.48 8.61
CA LEU A 2 -10.96 -20.42 9.04
C LEU A 2 -10.83 -20.23 10.55
N ILE A 3 -11.01 -21.29 11.32
CA ILE A 3 -10.89 -21.29 12.78
C ILE A 3 -9.85 -22.35 13.13
N SER A 4 -8.59 -21.96 13.37
CA SER A 4 -7.64 -22.90 14.01
C SER A 4 -7.78 -22.88 15.53
N ALA A 5 -7.68 -24.06 16.11
CA ALA A 5 -7.74 -24.29 17.54
C ALA A 5 -6.34 -24.19 18.15
N SER A 6 -6.18 -23.36 19.18
CA SER A 6 -5.09 -23.50 20.15
C SER A 6 -5.65 -23.53 21.57
N ARG A 7 -5.14 -24.51 22.33
CA ARG A 7 -5.14 -24.58 23.79
C ARG A 7 -3.89 -23.85 24.27
N ASP A 8 -4.03 -23.09 25.36
CA ASP A 8 -2.91 -22.44 26.04
C ASP A 8 -1.87 -23.50 26.51
N PRO A 9 -0.59 -23.43 26.11
CA PRO A 9 0.44 -24.38 26.53
C PRO A 9 0.79 -24.31 28.02
N ASN A 10 0.29 -23.31 28.76
CA ASN A 10 0.59 -23.11 30.19
C ASN A 10 -0.48 -23.63 31.16
N GLU A 11 -1.59 -24.20 30.70
CA GLU A 11 -2.59 -24.78 31.60
C GLU A 11 -2.24 -26.24 31.95
N THR A 12 -1.49 -26.38 33.03
CA THR A 12 -1.35 -27.67 33.72
C THR A 12 -2.71 -28.13 34.24
N GLU A 13 -3.13 -29.33 33.84
CA GLU A 13 -4.27 -30.04 34.41
C GLU A 13 -4.10 -30.20 35.93
N SER A 14 -4.70 -29.28 36.70
CA SER A 14 -5.05 -29.57 38.08
C SER A 14 -6.18 -28.65 38.54
N SER A 15 -7.42 -29.13 38.42
CA SER A 15 -8.28 -29.39 39.57
C SER A 15 -9.68 -29.74 39.11
N ARG A 16 -10.08 -30.98 39.41
CA ARG A 16 -11.48 -31.38 39.48
C ARG A 16 -12.22 -30.42 40.43
N ARG A 17 -13.31 -29.82 39.95
CA ARG A 17 -14.46 -29.48 40.81
C ARG A 17 -15.77 -29.67 40.06
N ASP A 18 -16.51 -30.68 40.52
CA ASP A 18 -17.95 -30.73 40.45
C ASP A 18 -18.55 -29.38 40.86
N GLY A 19 -19.37 -28.80 40.00
CA GLY A 19 -20.07 -27.55 40.26
C GLY A 19 -21.21 -27.36 39.27
N ARG A 20 -22.42 -27.45 39.79
CA ARG A 20 -23.70 -27.24 39.10
C ARG A 20 -23.69 -25.88 38.38
N VAL A 21 -24.13 -25.84 37.12
CA VAL A 21 -24.34 -24.61 36.36
C VAL A 21 -25.39 -23.76 37.06
N GLU A 22 -24.96 -22.69 37.72
CA GLU A 22 -25.85 -21.61 38.17
C GLU A 22 -26.04 -20.61 37.03
N THR A 23 -27.30 -20.39 36.67
CA THR A 23 -27.75 -19.32 35.79
C THR A 23 -27.50 -17.97 36.47
N ALA A 24 -26.55 -17.18 35.98
CA ALA A 24 -26.26 -15.87 36.53
C ALA A 24 -27.23 -14.80 35.98
N GLU A 25 -28.33 -14.61 36.68
CA GLU A 25 -28.89 -13.27 36.87
C GLU A 25 -27.87 -12.43 37.68
N GLY A 26 -27.48 -11.25 37.19
CA GLY A 26 -26.64 -10.33 37.97
C GLY A 26 -25.72 -9.44 37.14
N SER A 27 -26.29 -8.41 36.50
CA SER A 27 -25.54 -7.28 35.96
C SER A 27 -24.89 -6.47 37.10
N SER A 28 -23.56 -6.52 37.25
CA SER A 28 -22.84 -5.48 38.01
C SER A 28 -22.37 -4.39 37.04
N GLN A 29 -23.22 -3.39 36.81
CA GLN A 29 -22.83 -2.15 36.13
C GLN A 29 -21.76 -1.43 36.95
N ARG A 30 -20.53 -1.33 36.43
CA ARG A 30 -19.58 -0.29 36.88
C ARG A 30 -19.88 0.95 36.06
N HIS A 31 -20.52 1.94 36.68
CA HIS A 31 -20.67 3.27 36.09
C HIS A 31 -19.38 4.06 36.28
N PHE A 32 -18.73 4.41 35.19
CA PHE A 32 -17.72 5.47 35.20
C PHE A 32 -18.43 6.81 35.37
N SER A 33 -17.95 7.65 36.28
CA SER A 33 -18.46 9.02 36.40
C SER A 33 -18.07 9.83 35.16
N ARG A 34 -18.85 10.87 34.85
CA ARG A 34 -18.56 11.81 33.74
C ARG A 34 -17.12 12.33 33.80
N ASP A 35 -16.59 12.58 35.00
CA ASP A 35 -15.23 13.07 35.20
C ASP A 35 -14.16 11.99 34.92
N GLN A 36 -14.46 10.71 35.16
CA GLN A 36 -13.57 9.61 34.81
C GLN A 36 -13.48 9.42 33.28
N VAL A 37 -14.61 9.55 32.59
CA VAL A 37 -14.65 9.49 31.11
C VAL A 37 -13.89 10.68 30.50
N ILE A 38 -14.07 11.89 31.04
CA ILE A 38 -13.34 13.09 30.59
C ILE A 38 -11.84 12.96 30.87
N THR A 39 -11.44 12.36 31.98
CA THR A 39 -10.01 12.15 32.32
C THR A 39 -9.36 11.18 31.34
N VAL A 40 -10.02 10.07 31.01
CA VAL A 40 -9.52 9.08 30.04
C VAL A 40 -9.41 9.69 28.64
N LEU A 41 -10.40 10.49 28.21
CA LEU A 41 -10.35 11.20 26.92
C LEU A 41 -9.22 12.23 26.86
N ASN A 42 -8.99 12.99 27.95
CA ASN A 42 -7.92 13.98 28.01
C ASN A 42 -6.51 13.36 28.11
N GLU A 43 -6.37 12.20 28.75
CA GLU A 43 -5.11 11.44 28.75
C GLU A 43 -4.77 10.86 27.37
N PHE A 44 -5.79 10.54 26.57
CA PHE A 44 -5.64 10.05 25.20
C PHE A 44 -5.20 11.18 24.25
N VAL A 45 -5.83 12.36 24.32
CA VAL A 45 -5.44 13.55 23.53
C VAL A 45 -4.01 14.02 23.86
N ARG A 46 -3.62 13.99 25.13
CA ARG A 46 -2.23 14.36 25.55
C ARG A 46 -1.16 13.37 25.09
N LYS A 47 -1.53 12.17 24.64
CA LYS A 47 -0.59 11.21 24.03
C LYS A 47 -0.33 11.51 22.55
N GLU A 48 -1.28 12.13 21.84
CA GLU A 48 -1.11 12.54 20.43
C GLU A 48 -0.20 13.78 20.28
N ASP A 49 -0.26 14.73 21.21
CA ASP A 49 0.58 15.95 21.18
C ASP A 49 2.09 15.71 21.37
N ARG A 50 2.54 14.47 21.62
CA ARG A 50 3.98 14.15 21.73
C ARG A 50 4.67 13.89 20.40
N TYR A 51 3.92 13.81 19.29
CA TYR A 51 4.48 13.54 17.96
C TYR A 51 4.70 14.78 17.08
N ILE A 52 4.38 15.97 17.59
CA ILE A 52 4.72 17.23 16.92
C ILE A 52 5.67 18.01 17.81
N ARG A 53 6.97 17.69 17.71
CA ARG A 53 8.04 18.61 18.12
C ARG A 53 8.80 19.03 16.88
N GLU A 54 8.41 20.20 16.36
CA GLU A 54 9.28 21.04 15.55
C GLU A 54 10.53 21.38 16.37
N ASN A 55 11.71 21.02 15.87
CA ASN A 55 12.96 21.57 16.37
C ASN A 55 13.46 22.65 15.38
N ASP A 56 13.51 23.86 15.93
CA ASP A 56 14.58 24.86 15.83
C ASP A 56 14.86 25.57 14.50
N VAL A 57 14.38 26.82 14.42
CA VAL A 57 15.20 27.94 13.92
C VAL A 57 15.06 29.12 14.87
N GLU A 58 16.01 29.27 15.81
CA GLU A 58 16.37 30.56 16.38
C GLU A 58 17.32 31.27 15.41
N MET A 59 17.08 32.55 15.09
CA MET A 59 18.17 33.52 14.89
C MET A 59 17.70 34.97 15.16
N ILE A 60 18.16 35.47 16.31
CA ILE A 60 18.85 36.75 16.54
C ILE A 60 18.19 38.04 16.00
N CYS A 61 17.71 38.86 16.95
CA CYS A 61 17.54 40.31 16.76
C CYS A 61 18.89 41.04 16.82
N SER A 62 19.10 41.99 15.91
CA SER A 62 19.92 43.18 16.16
C SER A 62 19.45 44.34 15.26
N ASP A 63 18.74 45.27 15.90
CA ASP A 63 18.67 46.73 15.79
C ASP A 63 18.98 47.51 14.49
N ASP A 64 18.09 48.49 14.28
CA ASP A 64 18.22 49.82 13.64
C ASP A 64 18.26 49.97 12.11
N GLU A 65 17.15 50.47 11.54
CA GLU A 65 17.01 51.64 10.61
C GLU A 65 15.62 51.60 9.88
N PRO A 66 15.08 52.72 9.36
CA PRO A 66 13.85 53.33 9.82
C PRO A 66 12.63 53.12 8.91
N PHE A 67 11.48 53.37 9.52
CA PHE A 67 10.13 53.31 8.97
C PHE A 67 9.96 54.21 7.72
N ASP A 68 9.66 53.60 6.56
CA ASP A 68 9.18 54.30 5.37
C ASP A 68 7.65 54.45 5.42
N PHE A 69 7.17 55.70 5.35
CA PHE A 69 5.80 56.11 5.61
C PHE A 69 4.83 55.96 4.43
N ASN A 70 5.17 55.22 3.37
CA ASN A 70 4.36 55.24 2.13
C ASN A 70 4.17 53.90 1.41
N THR A 71 3.96 52.81 2.16
CA THR A 71 3.22 51.67 1.59
C THR A 71 2.02 51.38 2.46
N ILE A 72 0.86 51.84 1.99
CA ILE A 72 -0.45 51.58 2.60
C ILE A 72 -0.63 50.07 2.66
N THR A 73 -0.34 49.49 3.83
CA THR A 73 -0.80 48.16 4.18
C THR A 73 -2.12 48.39 4.88
N GLU A 74 -3.22 48.07 4.22
CA GLU A 74 -4.55 48.15 4.81
C GLU A 74 -4.59 47.27 6.07
N ILE A 75 -4.69 47.92 7.23
CA ILE A 75 -5.12 47.25 8.45
C ILE A 75 -6.65 47.14 8.35
N HIS A 76 -7.11 45.96 7.96
CA HIS A 76 -8.49 45.55 8.18
C HIS A 76 -8.58 44.74 9.50
N PRO A 77 -9.70 44.85 10.22
CA PRO A 77 -9.80 44.56 11.66
C PRO A 77 -9.79 43.06 12.00
N ARG A 78 -9.46 42.73 13.26
CA ARG A 78 -9.86 41.46 13.90
C ARG A 78 -11.39 41.41 13.95
N GLU A 79 -12.01 40.78 12.96
CA GLU A 79 -13.41 40.35 12.94
C GLU A 79 -13.37 38.82 12.94
N GLY A 80 -13.92 38.13 13.94
CA GLY A 80 -15.36 37.98 14.07
C GLY A 80 -15.80 36.89 13.08
N TYR A 81 -16.49 35.87 13.56
CA TYR A 81 -17.19 34.90 12.71
C TYR A 81 -18.03 35.63 11.64
N ILE A 82 -17.45 35.88 10.46
CA ILE A 82 -18.24 36.24 9.28
C ILE A 82 -18.70 34.90 8.71
N ARG A 83 -19.87 34.47 9.20
CA ARG A 83 -20.74 33.52 8.51
C ARG A 83 -21.17 34.15 7.19
N ALA A 84 -20.30 34.07 6.18
CA ALA A 84 -20.75 34.07 4.80
C ALA A 84 -20.92 32.59 4.42
N PRO A 85 -21.94 32.22 3.62
CA PRO A 85 -21.95 30.89 3.01
C PRO A 85 -20.61 30.69 2.28
N PRO A 86 -20.17 29.45 1.99
CA PRO A 86 -19.34 29.31 0.82
C PRO A 86 -20.20 29.86 -0.31
N SER A 87 -19.98 31.13 -0.66
CA SER A 87 -20.36 31.58 -1.96
C SER A 87 -19.69 30.60 -2.91
N VAL A 88 -20.23 30.54 -4.10
CA VAL A 88 -19.60 29.90 -5.25
C VAL A 88 -18.14 30.38 -5.47
N CYS A 89 -17.58 31.28 -4.65
CA CYS A 89 -16.18 31.68 -4.53
C CYS A 89 -15.29 30.78 -3.64
N GLY A 90 -15.80 29.72 -2.99
CA GLY A 90 -14.99 28.73 -2.23
C GLY A 90 -14.62 27.47 -3.03
N LEU A 91 -15.04 27.37 -4.28
CA LEU A 91 -14.69 26.27 -5.17
C LEU A 91 -13.30 26.55 -5.81
N PRO A 92 -12.42 25.54 -5.99
CA PRO A 92 -11.29 25.66 -6.90
C PRO A 92 -11.78 26.17 -8.27
N SER A 93 -11.02 27.05 -8.90
CA SER A 93 -11.34 27.92 -10.06
C SER A 93 -11.84 27.26 -11.35
N ARG A 94 -12.27 25.98 -11.31
CA ARG A 94 -12.91 25.25 -12.42
C ARG A 94 -14.38 24.88 -12.21
N TYR A 95 -14.95 25.01 -11.00
CA TYR A 95 -16.38 24.70 -10.78
C TYR A 95 -17.22 25.98 -10.79
N THR A 96 -17.43 26.53 -11.97
CA THR A 96 -18.37 27.64 -12.22
C THR A 96 -19.80 27.09 -12.27
N GLN A 97 -20.50 26.93 -11.15
CA GLN A 97 -21.97 26.78 -11.06
C GLN A 97 -22.68 25.71 -11.95
N PHE A 98 -21.96 24.88 -12.69
CA PHE A 98 -22.49 24.01 -13.76
C PHE A 98 -22.38 22.50 -13.49
N CYS A 99 -22.02 22.05 -12.28
CA CYS A 99 -21.84 20.61 -12.02
C CYS A 99 -22.34 20.07 -10.66
N GLN A 100 -22.87 20.90 -9.74
CA GLN A 100 -23.39 20.38 -8.47
C GLN A 100 -24.56 19.42 -8.72
N ASP A 101 -25.58 19.91 -9.41
CA ASP A 101 -26.80 19.15 -9.69
C ASP A 101 -26.46 17.85 -10.44
N GLY A 102 -25.56 17.88 -11.43
CA GLY A 102 -25.12 16.65 -12.13
C GLY A 102 -24.34 15.65 -11.26
N ILE A 103 -23.59 16.10 -10.26
CA ILE A 103 -22.93 15.21 -9.29
C ILE A 103 -23.98 14.61 -8.34
N ILE A 104 -24.99 15.38 -7.96
CA ILE A 104 -26.10 14.93 -7.11
C ILE A 104 -27.02 13.97 -7.87
N ASP A 105 -27.30 14.21 -9.15
CA ASP A 105 -27.99 13.26 -10.02
C ASP A 105 -27.21 11.94 -10.06
N THR A 106 -25.89 12.02 -10.19
CA THR A 106 -25.03 10.82 -10.12
C THR A 106 -25.09 10.13 -8.74
N TYR A 107 -25.24 10.89 -7.65
CA TYR A 107 -25.43 10.33 -6.31
C TYR A 107 -26.70 9.48 -6.24
N PHE A 108 -27.83 10.04 -6.70
CA PHE A 108 -29.12 9.37 -6.68
C PHE A 108 -29.21 8.22 -7.70
N GLU A 109 -28.57 8.32 -8.86
CA GLU A 109 -28.49 7.27 -9.88
C GLU A 109 -27.58 6.09 -9.48
N ALA A 110 -26.65 6.28 -8.53
CA ALA A 110 -25.61 5.29 -8.23
C ALA A 110 -25.59 4.90 -6.74
N PHE A 111 -24.96 5.71 -5.89
CA PHE A 111 -24.73 5.38 -4.49
C PHE A 111 -26.05 5.15 -3.73
N ASN A 112 -27.01 6.06 -3.91
CA ASN A 112 -28.26 6.05 -3.16
C ASN A 112 -29.16 4.86 -3.55
N GLN A 113 -29.03 4.34 -4.77
CA GLN A 113 -29.80 3.17 -5.22
C GLN A 113 -29.53 1.92 -4.39
N ALA A 114 -28.43 1.84 -3.67
CA ALA A 114 -28.21 0.71 -2.76
C ALA A 114 -28.03 1.06 -1.31
N THR A 115 -27.60 2.28 -1.00
CA THR A 115 -27.56 2.80 0.37
C THR A 115 -28.43 4.06 0.39
N PRO A 116 -29.77 3.91 0.47
CA PRO A 116 -30.72 5.02 0.38
C PRO A 116 -30.66 5.87 1.64
N LEU A 117 -29.68 6.76 1.70
CA LEU A 117 -29.34 7.57 2.86
C LEU A 117 -30.10 8.90 2.87
N PHE A 118 -30.26 9.51 1.69
CA PHE A 118 -31.04 10.73 1.49
C PHE A 118 -32.09 10.50 0.39
N SER A 119 -33.17 11.28 0.36
CA SER A 119 -34.12 11.30 -0.76
C SER A 119 -33.89 12.51 -1.68
N GLU A 120 -34.38 12.45 -2.92
CA GLU A 120 -34.36 13.60 -3.83
C GLU A 120 -35.17 14.77 -3.26
N LEU A 121 -36.29 14.49 -2.58
CA LEU A 121 -37.08 15.48 -1.86
C LEU A 121 -36.26 16.18 -0.76
N ASN A 122 -35.48 15.42 0.02
CA ASN A 122 -34.57 16.01 1.00
C ASN A 122 -33.60 16.97 0.32
N TYR A 123 -33.01 16.60 -0.80
CA TYR A 123 -32.10 17.48 -1.53
C TYR A 123 -32.77 18.75 -2.04
N GLU A 124 -33.95 18.64 -2.65
CA GLU A 124 -34.72 19.80 -3.12
C GLU A 124 -35.04 20.75 -1.96
N ASP A 125 -35.50 20.22 -0.84
CA ASP A 125 -35.80 20.99 0.37
C ASP A 125 -34.53 21.66 0.92
N PHE A 126 -33.43 20.93 1.06
CA PHE A 126 -32.15 21.44 1.53
C PHE A 126 -31.64 22.57 0.62
N HIS A 127 -31.63 22.34 -0.69
CA HIS A 127 -31.15 23.31 -1.68
C HIS A 127 -32.01 24.58 -1.70
N ASN A 128 -33.33 24.43 -1.59
CA ASN A 128 -34.26 25.56 -1.52
C ASN A 128 -34.07 26.34 -0.22
N HIS A 129 -33.98 25.66 0.93
CA HIS A 129 -33.77 26.27 2.23
C HIS A 129 -32.43 27.03 2.28
N CYS A 130 -31.34 26.40 1.85
CA CYS A 130 -30.01 27.02 1.76
C CYS A 130 -30.00 28.32 0.93
N ARG A 131 -30.84 28.41 -0.12
CA ARG A 131 -30.98 29.59 -0.98
C ARG A 131 -31.91 30.67 -0.41
N GLN A 132 -32.91 30.29 0.36
CA GLN A 132 -33.98 31.19 0.83
C GLN A 132 -33.68 31.83 2.19
N GLU A 133 -33.19 31.06 3.18
CA GLU A 133 -33.12 31.54 4.58
C GLU A 133 -31.71 31.97 5.02
N GLY A 134 -30.67 31.60 4.28
CA GLY A 134 -29.30 31.96 4.62
C GLY A 134 -28.83 31.34 5.94
N SER A 135 -28.24 30.15 5.84
CA SER A 135 -27.53 29.38 6.89
C SER A 135 -28.35 28.39 7.72
N PRO A 136 -28.98 27.37 7.11
CA PRO A 136 -29.24 26.14 7.83
C PRO A 136 -27.98 25.26 7.67
N ASP A 137 -27.18 25.22 8.74
CA ASP A 137 -25.81 24.70 8.68
C ASP A 137 -25.76 23.16 8.47
N ASP A 138 -26.83 22.44 8.86
CA ASP A 138 -26.98 20.98 8.69
C ASP A 138 -27.23 20.59 7.23
N GLU A 139 -28.10 21.31 6.52
CA GLU A 139 -28.46 21.06 5.12
C GLU A 139 -27.25 21.21 4.19
N TRP A 140 -26.41 22.22 4.43
CA TRP A 140 -25.14 22.37 3.72
C TRP A 140 -24.18 21.23 4.02
N CYS A 141 -24.15 20.76 5.27
CA CYS A 141 -23.36 19.60 5.65
C CYS A 141 -23.85 18.33 4.93
N ALA A 142 -25.17 18.11 4.84
CA ALA A 142 -25.77 17.01 4.11
C ALA A 142 -25.41 17.04 2.61
N ILE A 143 -25.48 18.22 1.98
CA ILE A 143 -25.05 18.39 0.57
C ILE A 143 -23.56 18.05 0.40
N ASN A 144 -22.69 18.49 1.30
CA ASN A 144 -21.26 18.14 1.26
C ASN A 144 -21.04 16.63 1.39
N VAL A 145 -21.81 15.94 2.24
CA VAL A 145 -21.76 14.48 2.36
C VAL A 145 -22.21 13.80 1.06
N MET A 146 -23.31 14.23 0.45
CA MET A 146 -23.79 13.69 -0.83
C MET A 146 -22.76 13.87 -1.95
N LEU A 147 -22.16 15.06 -2.07
CA LEU A 147 -21.11 15.35 -3.05
C LEU A 147 -19.87 14.47 -2.84
N ALA A 148 -19.42 14.34 -1.60
CA ALA A 148 -18.28 13.50 -1.25
C ALA A 148 -18.53 12.02 -1.58
N LEU A 149 -19.69 11.49 -1.21
CA LEU A 149 -20.07 10.10 -1.49
C LEU A 149 -20.19 9.86 -3.00
N SER A 150 -20.81 10.78 -3.76
CA SER A 150 -20.91 10.69 -5.21
C SER A 150 -19.54 10.65 -5.89
N LEU A 151 -18.70 11.64 -5.60
CA LEU A 151 -17.37 11.78 -6.20
C LEU A 151 -16.43 10.62 -5.86
N ARG A 152 -16.56 10.05 -4.65
CA ARG A 152 -15.74 8.91 -4.23
C ARG A 152 -16.14 7.61 -4.95
N ASN A 153 -17.42 7.46 -5.26
CA ASN A 153 -17.98 6.26 -5.91
C ASN A 153 -18.16 6.43 -7.44
N ASP A 154 -17.68 7.53 -8.05
CA ASP A 154 -17.68 7.70 -9.51
C ASP A 154 -16.31 7.36 -10.12
N PRO A 155 -16.16 6.24 -10.85
CA PRO A 155 -14.91 5.88 -11.53
C PRO A 155 -14.44 6.90 -12.58
N ARG A 156 -15.35 7.78 -13.04
CA ARG A 156 -15.07 8.85 -14.01
C ARG A 156 -14.65 10.15 -13.33
N ASN A 157 -14.51 10.17 -12.01
CA ASN A 157 -14.03 11.35 -11.32
C ASN A 157 -12.54 11.59 -11.67
N HIS A 158 -12.30 12.53 -12.58
CA HIS A 158 -10.96 12.87 -13.07
C HIS A 158 -10.12 13.65 -12.05
N PHE A 159 -10.70 14.03 -10.91
CA PHE A 159 -10.11 14.95 -9.94
C PHE A 159 -10.02 14.31 -8.55
N ARG A 160 -9.11 13.33 -8.41
CA ARG A 160 -8.81 12.68 -7.13
C ARG A 160 -8.55 13.73 -6.03
N GLY A 161 -9.24 13.60 -4.90
CA GLY A 161 -9.11 14.47 -3.73
C GLY A 161 -10.15 15.59 -3.62
N ASP A 162 -11.00 15.81 -4.64
CA ASP A 162 -12.13 16.76 -4.51
C ASP A 162 -13.20 16.24 -3.53
N ASP A 163 -13.45 14.93 -3.49
CA ASP A 163 -14.33 14.27 -2.52
C ASP A 163 -13.88 14.54 -1.07
N PHE A 164 -12.58 14.49 -0.80
CA PHE A 164 -12.01 14.73 0.52
C PHE A 164 -12.23 16.18 1.00
N LYS A 165 -12.29 17.17 0.10
CA LYS A 165 -12.54 18.56 0.48
C LYS A 165 -13.95 18.73 1.05
N PHE A 166 -14.96 18.18 0.36
CA PHE A 166 -16.34 18.20 0.83
C PHE A 166 -16.49 17.40 2.13
N MET A 167 -15.89 16.21 2.19
CA MET A 167 -15.91 15.39 3.40
C MET A 167 -15.24 16.08 4.60
N ARG A 168 -14.08 16.74 4.39
CA ARG A 168 -13.41 17.50 5.45
C ARG A 168 -14.28 18.63 5.97
N SER A 169 -15.02 19.30 5.10
CA SER A 169 -15.96 20.35 5.51
C SER A 169 -17.09 19.77 6.37
N ALA A 170 -17.68 18.65 5.96
CA ALA A 170 -18.72 17.97 6.73
C ALA A 170 -18.20 17.45 8.08
N TYR A 171 -17.03 16.81 8.10
CA TYR A 171 -16.39 16.31 9.31
C TYR A 171 -16.10 17.44 10.32
N ASN A 172 -15.53 18.55 9.86
CA ASN A 172 -15.25 19.71 10.70
C ASN A 172 -16.53 20.34 11.25
N TYR A 173 -17.59 20.37 10.45
CA TYR A 173 -18.89 20.85 10.90
C TYR A 173 -19.39 20.01 12.08
N VAL A 174 -19.40 18.69 11.92
CA VAL A 174 -19.81 17.77 12.99
C VAL A 174 -18.93 17.90 14.24
N ASN A 175 -17.62 18.05 14.08
CA ASN A 175 -16.70 18.17 15.22
C ASN A 175 -16.85 19.50 15.99
N ASN A 176 -17.34 20.55 15.34
CA ASN A 176 -17.51 21.88 15.95
C ASN A 176 -18.94 22.15 16.43
N GLN A 177 -19.89 21.28 16.10
CA GLN A 177 -21.30 21.42 16.50
C GLN A 177 -21.64 20.51 17.67
N TYR A 178 -22.32 21.08 18.67
CA TYR A 178 -22.70 20.36 19.88
C TYR A 178 -24.13 19.80 19.84
N ASP A 179 -24.92 20.12 18.82
CA ASP A 179 -26.38 19.88 18.82
C ASP A 179 -26.95 19.35 17.49
N LEU A 180 -26.22 18.44 16.82
CA LEU A 180 -26.78 17.64 15.72
C LEU A 180 -28.00 16.86 16.24
N THR A 181 -29.19 17.22 15.77
CA THR A 181 -30.46 16.62 16.20
C THR A 181 -31.30 16.21 14.99
N GLY A 182 -32.27 15.32 15.23
CA GLY A 182 -33.17 14.83 14.18
C GLY A 182 -32.53 13.88 13.18
N GLU A 183 -33.30 13.58 12.13
CA GLU A 183 -32.94 12.60 11.11
C GLU A 183 -31.81 13.07 10.19
N THR A 184 -31.84 14.34 9.76
CA THR A 184 -30.78 14.92 8.93
C THR A 184 -29.41 14.83 9.61
N GLY A 185 -29.34 15.14 10.90
CA GLY A 185 -28.12 14.98 11.70
C GLY A 185 -27.62 13.53 11.72
N LEU A 186 -28.52 12.56 11.88
CA LEU A 186 -28.18 11.14 11.85
C LEU A 186 -27.66 10.73 10.46
N GLN A 187 -28.31 11.16 9.39
CA GLN A 187 -27.91 10.86 8.01
C GLN A 187 -26.54 11.45 7.67
N ILE A 188 -26.24 12.68 8.12
CA ILE A 188 -24.91 13.30 7.97
C ILE A 188 -23.84 12.42 8.61
N VAL A 189 -24.03 12.03 9.86
CA VAL A 189 -23.04 11.25 10.61
C VAL A 189 -22.86 9.85 9.99
N LEU A 190 -23.95 9.21 9.59
CA LEU A 190 -23.91 7.93 8.86
C LEU A 190 -23.18 8.07 7.51
N GLY A 191 -23.42 9.14 6.77
CA GLY A 191 -22.75 9.39 5.49
C GLY A 191 -21.25 9.63 5.64
N ILE A 192 -20.82 10.33 6.69
CA ILE A 192 -19.39 10.46 7.04
C ILE A 192 -18.79 9.10 7.39
N ALA A 193 -19.48 8.28 8.19
CA ALA A 193 -19.03 6.92 8.51
C ALA A 193 -18.89 6.06 7.24
N LEU A 194 -19.89 6.07 6.36
CA LEU A 194 -19.90 5.34 5.08
C LEU A 194 -18.80 5.79 4.12
N TYR A 195 -18.35 7.05 4.20
CA TYR A 195 -17.20 7.53 3.45
C TYR A 195 -15.92 6.93 4.02
N TYR A 196 -15.68 7.04 5.33
CA TYR A 196 -14.46 6.56 5.97
C TYR A 196 -14.32 5.02 5.96
N MET A 197 -15.42 4.27 5.89
CA MET A 197 -15.40 2.82 5.64
C MET A 197 -14.76 2.41 4.29
N THR A 198 -14.57 3.38 3.40
CA THR A 198 -13.93 3.15 2.10
C THR A 198 -12.56 3.83 2.02
N THR A 199 -11.97 4.24 3.15
CA THR A 199 -10.63 4.84 3.26
C THR A 199 -9.78 3.98 4.22
N PRO A 200 -8.46 4.23 4.33
CA PRO A 200 -7.64 3.59 5.39
C PRO A 200 -7.99 4.04 6.82
N HIS A 201 -8.84 5.06 7.00
CA HIS A 201 -9.14 5.67 8.30
C HIS A 201 -10.40 5.09 8.96
N LEU A 202 -10.41 3.77 9.18
CA LEU A 202 -11.56 3.07 9.78
C LEU A 202 -11.88 3.54 11.21
N GLU A 203 -10.90 4.08 11.94
CA GLU A 203 -11.10 4.67 13.26
C GLU A 203 -12.11 5.82 13.22
N ARG A 204 -12.07 6.65 12.16
CA ARG A 204 -13.00 7.77 11.98
C ARG A 204 -14.41 7.28 11.65
N ALA A 205 -14.51 6.18 10.91
CA ALA A 205 -15.79 5.52 10.67
C ALA A 205 -16.39 5.01 12.00
N GLY A 206 -15.56 4.37 12.85
CA GLY A 206 -15.96 3.90 14.18
C GLY A 206 -16.47 5.02 15.09
N PHE A 207 -15.76 6.15 15.19
CA PHE A 207 -16.21 7.29 16.01
C PHE A 207 -17.54 7.88 15.53
N MET A 208 -17.67 8.09 14.22
CA MET A 208 -18.91 8.63 13.64
C MET A 208 -20.06 7.66 13.82
N HIS A 209 -19.83 6.38 13.58
CA HIS A 209 -20.83 5.35 13.82
C HIS A 209 -21.28 5.28 15.29
N ALA A 210 -20.35 5.35 16.25
CA ALA A 210 -20.70 5.38 17.67
C ALA A 210 -21.62 6.56 18.02
N MET A 211 -21.38 7.73 17.42
CA MET A 211 -22.27 8.88 17.54
C MET A 211 -23.64 8.62 16.89
N ALA A 212 -23.68 8.07 15.68
CA ALA A 212 -24.93 7.70 15.01
C ALA A 212 -25.76 6.72 15.83
N VAL A 213 -25.16 5.69 16.43
CA VAL A 213 -25.85 4.74 17.32
C VAL A 213 -26.47 5.45 18.52
N LYS A 214 -25.74 6.40 19.14
CA LYS A 214 -26.30 7.21 20.23
C LYS A 214 -27.46 8.08 19.76
N MET A 215 -27.41 8.61 18.54
CA MET A 215 -28.52 9.36 17.94
C MET A 215 -29.74 8.46 17.69
N VAL A 216 -29.56 7.26 17.13
CA VAL A 216 -30.64 6.27 16.90
C VAL A 216 -31.40 5.96 18.20
N TYR A 217 -30.68 5.79 19.32
CA TYR A 217 -31.32 5.57 20.62
C TYR A 217 -31.96 6.84 21.20
N LYS A 218 -31.28 7.99 21.13
CA LYS A 218 -31.77 9.27 21.67
C LYS A 218 -33.03 9.77 20.95
N LEU A 219 -33.13 9.54 19.65
CA LEU A 219 -34.27 9.89 18.80
C LEU A 219 -35.37 8.81 18.80
N GLU A 220 -35.16 7.70 19.53
CA GLU A 220 -36.05 6.55 19.58
C GLU A 220 -36.33 5.86 18.24
N PHE A 221 -35.50 6.09 17.22
CA PHE A 221 -35.72 5.53 15.88
C PHE A 221 -35.66 4.00 15.82
N HIS A 222 -34.95 3.38 16.76
CA HIS A 222 -34.94 1.93 16.98
C HIS A 222 -36.32 1.33 17.32
N LYS A 223 -37.33 2.15 17.62
CA LYS A 223 -38.73 1.76 17.90
C LYS A 223 -39.75 2.32 16.90
N THR A 224 -39.32 3.11 15.92
CA THR A 224 -40.23 3.80 14.99
C THR A 224 -40.26 3.12 13.62
N PHE A 225 -41.41 3.22 12.95
CA PHE A 225 -41.61 2.77 11.57
C PHE A 225 -41.74 3.99 10.63
N GLY A 226 -41.37 3.85 9.36
CA GLY A 226 -41.41 4.95 8.37
C GLY A 226 -40.05 5.21 7.70
N GLU A 227 -39.80 6.44 7.28
CA GLU A 227 -38.57 6.83 6.56
C GLU A 227 -37.29 6.57 7.38
N SER A 228 -37.35 6.80 8.69
CA SER A 228 -36.23 6.61 9.62
C SER A 228 -35.73 5.16 9.72
N VAL A 229 -36.54 4.18 9.30
CA VAL A 229 -36.17 2.76 9.28
C VAL A 229 -34.94 2.53 8.40
N LYS A 230 -34.80 3.25 7.29
CA LYS A 230 -33.60 3.15 6.43
C LYS A 230 -32.35 3.56 7.19
N SER A 231 -32.38 4.70 7.87
CA SER A 231 -31.24 5.21 8.67
C SER A 231 -30.84 4.24 9.79
N VAL A 232 -31.81 3.60 10.45
CA VAL A 232 -31.55 2.55 11.46
C VAL A 232 -30.87 1.33 10.85
N TRP A 233 -31.34 0.84 9.69
CA TRP A 233 -30.72 -0.30 9.01
C TRP A 233 -29.36 0.03 8.39
N ILE A 234 -29.14 1.26 7.92
CA ILE A 234 -27.82 1.74 7.50
C ILE A 234 -26.86 1.70 8.70
N ALA A 235 -27.27 2.24 9.86
CA ALA A 235 -26.48 2.15 11.08
C ALA A 235 -26.20 0.70 11.47
N TYR A 236 -27.20 -0.18 11.41
CA TYR A 236 -27.05 -1.60 11.70
C TYR A 236 -26.05 -2.30 10.78
N ILE A 237 -26.11 -2.02 9.47
CA ILE A 237 -25.15 -2.57 8.49
C ILE A 237 -23.74 -2.07 8.79
N ILE A 238 -23.56 -0.76 9.01
CA ILE A 238 -22.26 -0.17 9.36
C ILE A 238 -21.71 -0.80 10.64
N ASP A 239 -22.54 -1.01 11.66
CA ASP A 239 -22.13 -1.59 12.94
C ASP A 239 -21.55 -3.00 12.75
N ARG A 240 -22.20 -3.84 11.93
CA ARG A 240 -21.77 -5.22 11.69
C ARG A 240 -20.58 -5.31 10.74
N ASP A 241 -20.57 -4.48 9.70
CA ASP A 241 -19.42 -4.37 8.80
C ASP A 241 -18.22 -3.85 9.60
N LEU A 242 -18.36 -2.79 10.41
CA LEU A 242 -17.28 -2.26 11.25
C LEU A 242 -16.81 -3.27 12.29
N SER A 243 -17.68 -4.02 12.96
CA SER A 243 -17.23 -5.02 13.94
C SER A 243 -16.47 -6.18 13.31
N LEU A 244 -16.94 -6.67 12.15
CA LEU A 244 -16.17 -7.64 11.39
C LEU A 244 -14.88 -7.02 10.87
N LEU A 245 -14.93 -5.72 10.52
CA LEU A 245 -13.78 -4.91 10.21
C LEU A 245 -12.83 -4.86 11.40
N THR A 246 -13.02 -3.95 12.34
CA THR A 246 -12.13 -3.61 13.45
C THR A 246 -11.85 -4.77 14.42
N GLY A 247 -12.70 -5.80 14.48
CA GLY A 247 -12.65 -6.84 15.52
C GLY A 247 -13.33 -6.38 16.82
N GLU A 248 -13.82 -5.14 16.87
CA GLU A 248 -14.45 -4.55 18.04
C GLU A 248 -15.93 -4.99 18.14
N PRO A 249 -16.48 -5.17 19.36
CA PRO A 249 -17.88 -5.50 19.54
C PRO A 249 -18.81 -4.44 18.95
N TYR A 250 -19.89 -4.91 18.34
CA TYR A 250 -20.91 -4.04 17.76
C TYR A 250 -21.71 -3.33 18.86
N LEU A 251 -22.21 -2.14 18.57
CA LEU A 251 -22.87 -1.27 19.55
C LEU A 251 -24.40 -1.47 19.62
N MET A 252 -25.02 -1.82 18.49
CA MET A 252 -26.46 -1.99 18.38
C MET A 252 -26.85 -3.42 18.73
N GLN A 253 -27.71 -3.59 19.73
CA GLN A 253 -28.19 -4.89 20.16
C GLN A 253 -29.45 -5.27 19.36
N GLU A 254 -29.49 -6.50 18.82
CA GLU A 254 -30.60 -6.94 17.97
C GLU A 254 -31.94 -6.96 18.72
N HIS A 255 -31.93 -7.23 20.03
CA HIS A 255 -33.13 -7.21 20.87
C HIS A 255 -33.67 -5.81 21.18
N ASP A 256 -32.91 -4.76 20.89
CA ASP A 256 -33.31 -3.37 21.08
C ASP A 256 -33.86 -2.73 19.79
N ILE A 257 -33.94 -3.47 18.67
CA ILE A 257 -34.37 -2.94 17.37
C ILE A 257 -35.73 -3.58 17.00
N ASP A 258 -36.77 -2.75 16.95
CA ASP A 258 -38.12 -3.15 16.56
C ASP A 258 -38.33 -3.26 15.03
N PRO A 259 -37.87 -2.32 14.18
CA PRO A 259 -38.16 -2.39 12.75
C PRO A 259 -37.44 -3.57 12.09
N SER A 260 -38.19 -4.38 11.37
CA SER A 260 -37.71 -5.56 10.66
C SER A 260 -37.23 -5.21 9.24
N VAL A 261 -36.48 -6.11 8.62
CA VAL A 261 -36.06 -5.96 7.21
C VAL A 261 -37.28 -5.86 6.28
N THR A 262 -38.42 -6.44 6.65
CA THR A 262 -39.65 -6.37 5.83
C THR A 262 -40.31 -4.98 5.86
N ASP A 263 -39.98 -4.16 6.85
CA ASP A 263 -40.49 -2.79 6.97
C ASP A 263 -39.73 -1.78 6.10
N LEU A 264 -38.65 -2.23 5.43
CA LEU A 264 -37.91 -1.40 4.49
C LEU A 264 -38.73 -1.09 3.23
N SER A 265 -39.04 0.19 3.06
CA SER A 265 -39.56 0.76 1.82
C SER A 265 -38.50 0.74 0.72
N ASP A 266 -38.96 0.56 -0.52
CA ASP A 266 -38.16 0.68 -1.74
C ASP A 266 -38.29 2.05 -2.43
N GLN A 267 -39.02 2.98 -1.81
CA GLN A 267 -39.05 4.37 -2.23
C GLN A 267 -37.65 4.98 -2.08
N ASP A 268 -37.26 5.91 -2.95
CA ASP A 268 -35.98 6.64 -2.91
C ASP A 268 -34.70 5.77 -2.96
N GLY A 269 -34.80 4.51 -3.39
CA GLY A 269 -33.65 3.63 -3.62
C GLY A 269 -33.76 2.28 -2.90
N GLY A 270 -32.64 1.55 -2.85
CA GLY A 270 -32.55 0.19 -2.33
C GLY A 270 -32.86 -0.92 -3.33
N ILE A 271 -33.00 -0.57 -4.62
CA ILE A 271 -33.21 -1.49 -5.74
C ILE A 271 -32.18 -1.21 -6.83
N LEU A 272 -31.64 -2.29 -7.40
CA LEU A 272 -30.92 -2.25 -8.67
C LEU A 272 -31.71 -2.92 -9.77
N TYR A 273 -31.54 -2.42 -11.00
CA TYR A 273 -32.12 -3.01 -12.19
C TYR A 273 -31.03 -3.62 -13.07
N SER A 274 -31.33 -4.65 -13.86
CA SER A 274 -30.43 -5.10 -14.92
C SER A 274 -30.32 -4.08 -16.05
N GLN A 275 -29.27 -4.14 -16.88
CA GLN A 275 -29.07 -3.21 -17.99
C GLN A 275 -30.26 -3.09 -18.96
N ASP A 276 -31.07 -4.14 -19.09
CA ASP A 276 -32.28 -4.22 -19.90
C ASP A 276 -33.57 -3.97 -19.10
N ASN A 277 -33.46 -3.57 -17.83
CA ASN A 277 -34.54 -3.39 -16.86
C ASN A 277 -35.42 -4.62 -16.63
N SER A 278 -34.98 -5.82 -17.02
CA SER A 278 -35.75 -7.06 -16.89
C SER A 278 -35.70 -7.68 -15.50
N LEU A 279 -34.63 -7.43 -14.75
CA LEU A 279 -34.43 -7.91 -13.39
C LEU A 279 -34.46 -6.76 -12.40
N ARG A 280 -35.25 -6.93 -11.34
CA ARG A 280 -35.32 -6.06 -10.16
C ARG A 280 -34.62 -6.78 -9.01
N PHE A 281 -33.66 -6.13 -8.36
CA PHE A 281 -32.86 -6.68 -7.26
C PHE A 281 -32.94 -5.77 -6.03
N GLU A 282 -33.56 -6.24 -4.94
CA GLU A 282 -33.75 -5.48 -3.69
C GLU A 282 -32.46 -5.46 -2.85
N ILE A 283 -31.43 -4.80 -3.37
CA ILE A 283 -30.08 -4.86 -2.80
C ILE A 283 -30.01 -4.42 -1.34
N PHE A 284 -30.77 -3.41 -0.93
CA PHE A 284 -30.67 -2.89 0.44
C PHE A 284 -31.23 -3.89 1.45
N LYS A 285 -32.36 -4.54 1.15
CA LYS A 285 -32.89 -5.66 1.95
C LYS A 285 -31.95 -6.85 1.95
N PHE A 286 -31.34 -7.15 0.80
CA PHE A 286 -30.35 -8.21 0.68
C PHE A 286 -29.13 -7.98 1.58
N ARG A 287 -28.62 -6.73 1.62
CA ARG A 287 -27.54 -6.29 2.53
C ARG A 287 -27.96 -6.29 4.00
N ALA A 288 -29.15 -5.81 4.32
CA ALA A 288 -29.68 -5.84 5.69
C ALA A 288 -29.76 -7.27 6.24
N ARG A 289 -30.21 -8.24 5.42
CA ARG A 289 -30.20 -9.67 5.79
C ARG A 289 -28.78 -10.18 6.02
N LEU A 290 -27.82 -9.80 5.18
CA LEU A 290 -26.43 -10.21 5.39
C LEU A 290 -25.88 -9.65 6.71
N ALA A 291 -26.19 -8.41 7.06
CA ALA A 291 -25.75 -7.81 8.32
C ALA A 291 -26.21 -8.62 9.55
N THR A 292 -27.41 -9.21 9.51
CA THR A 292 -27.87 -10.11 10.59
C THR A 292 -27.03 -11.40 10.69
N ILE A 293 -26.56 -11.92 9.56
CA ILE A 293 -25.66 -13.08 9.52
C ILE A 293 -24.27 -12.65 10.01
N GLN A 294 -23.78 -11.48 9.60
CA GLN A 294 -22.51 -10.90 10.03
C GLN A 294 -22.46 -10.69 11.55
N GLY A 295 -23.55 -10.25 12.18
CA GLY A 295 -23.66 -10.22 13.64
C GLY A 295 -23.49 -11.58 14.30
N LYS A 296 -24.13 -12.63 13.75
CA LYS A 296 -23.97 -14.00 14.23
C LYS A 296 -22.57 -14.55 14.01
N ILE A 297 -21.94 -14.21 12.89
CA ILE A 297 -20.53 -14.52 12.64
C ILE A 297 -19.68 -13.88 13.74
N PHE A 298 -19.89 -12.60 14.06
CA PHE A 298 -19.17 -11.95 15.15
C PHE A 298 -19.37 -12.67 16.48
N ASP A 299 -20.61 -12.93 16.87
CA ASP A 299 -20.94 -13.58 18.15
C ASP A 299 -20.35 -14.99 18.28
N LEU A 300 -20.37 -15.76 17.19
CA LEU A 300 -20.02 -17.18 17.20
C LEU A 300 -18.58 -17.47 16.80
N VAL A 301 -17.88 -16.51 16.19
CA VAL A 301 -16.48 -16.69 15.71
C VAL A 301 -15.52 -15.72 16.40
N TYR A 302 -15.91 -14.46 16.59
CA TYR A 302 -14.99 -13.40 17.02
C TYR A 302 -15.16 -12.97 18.48
N SER A 303 -16.30 -13.25 19.12
CA SER A 303 -16.53 -12.86 20.50
C SER A 303 -15.62 -13.57 21.50
N VAL A 304 -15.47 -13.00 22.70
CA VAL A 304 -14.78 -13.65 23.83
C VAL A 304 -15.45 -14.98 24.19
N ARG A 305 -16.76 -15.10 23.98
CA ARG A 305 -17.48 -16.36 24.19
C ARG A 305 -17.12 -17.40 23.13
N ALA A 306 -16.95 -16.97 21.88
CA ALA A 306 -16.55 -17.85 20.79
C ALA A 306 -15.15 -18.45 21.01
N SER A 307 -14.21 -17.70 21.59
CA SER A 307 -12.86 -18.22 21.88
C SER A 307 -12.86 -19.37 22.88
N GLN A 308 -13.88 -19.47 23.73
CA GLN A 308 -14.06 -20.54 24.73
C GLN A 308 -14.69 -21.82 24.15
N LEU A 309 -15.15 -21.82 22.90
CA LEU A 309 -15.73 -23.00 22.26
C LEU A 309 -14.66 -24.06 22.00
N SER A 310 -15.00 -25.32 22.23
CA SER A 310 -14.19 -26.48 21.81
C SER A 310 -14.14 -26.60 20.29
N PHE A 311 -13.20 -27.40 19.78
CA PHE A 311 -13.05 -27.65 18.34
C PHE A 311 -14.37 -28.16 17.70
N ASP A 312 -14.98 -29.20 18.26
CA ASP A 312 -16.24 -29.77 17.74
C ASP A 312 -17.39 -28.75 17.72
N GLN A 313 -17.43 -27.87 18.73
CA GLN A 313 -18.42 -26.80 18.79
C GLN A 313 -18.16 -25.73 17.73
N ARG A 314 -16.90 -25.41 17.44
CA ARG A 314 -16.51 -24.46 16.38
C ARG A 314 -16.85 -25.02 14.99
N GLU A 315 -16.62 -26.30 14.74
CA GLU A 315 -17.03 -26.97 13.50
C GLU A 315 -18.57 -26.92 13.34
N THR A 316 -19.32 -27.27 14.38
CA THR A 316 -20.79 -27.19 14.36
C THR A 316 -21.29 -25.76 14.10
N VAL A 317 -20.59 -24.76 14.65
CA VAL A 317 -20.87 -23.34 14.40
C VAL A 317 -20.58 -22.97 12.95
N ALA A 318 -19.45 -23.41 12.40
CA ALA A 318 -19.05 -23.15 11.02
C ALA A 318 -20.08 -23.72 10.04
N ASP A 319 -20.47 -24.99 10.19
CA ASP A 319 -21.50 -25.64 9.37
C ASP A 319 -22.83 -24.87 9.38
N ARG A 320 -23.24 -24.38 10.57
CA ARG A 320 -24.47 -23.60 10.71
C ARG A 320 -24.37 -22.24 10.02
N LEU A 321 -23.23 -21.57 10.15
CA LEU A 321 -22.99 -20.26 9.53
C LEU A 321 -22.91 -20.39 8.00
N ASP A 322 -22.31 -21.46 7.49
CA ASP A 322 -22.27 -21.77 6.07
C ASP A 322 -23.66 -22.03 5.51
N ASP A 323 -24.49 -22.86 6.16
CA ASP A 323 -25.90 -23.08 5.76
C ASP A 323 -26.70 -21.76 5.71
N MET A 324 -26.44 -20.84 6.66
CA MET A 324 -27.05 -19.51 6.66
C MET A 324 -26.61 -18.66 5.47
N LEU A 325 -25.32 -18.67 5.14
CA LEU A 325 -24.76 -17.93 4.01
C LEU A 325 -25.22 -18.52 2.66
N GLU A 326 -25.26 -19.84 2.54
CA GLU A 326 -25.74 -20.53 1.35
C GLU A 326 -27.21 -20.21 1.09
N LYS A 327 -28.06 -20.26 2.12
CA LYS A 327 -29.48 -19.89 2.01
C LYS A 327 -29.65 -18.43 1.61
N TRP A 328 -28.86 -17.53 2.20
CA TRP A 328 -28.87 -16.11 1.85
C TRP A 328 -28.45 -15.90 0.39
N HIS A 329 -27.38 -16.56 -0.07
CA HIS A 329 -26.88 -16.47 -1.45
C HIS A 329 -27.88 -17.08 -2.46
N ALA A 330 -28.43 -18.26 -2.16
CA ALA A 330 -29.35 -18.98 -3.04
C ALA A 330 -30.72 -18.29 -3.20
N GLY A 331 -31.13 -17.45 -2.25
CA GLY A 331 -32.43 -16.76 -2.30
C GLY A 331 -32.57 -15.80 -3.49
N GLU A 332 -31.75 -14.75 -3.53
CA GLU A 332 -31.90 -13.64 -4.50
C GLU A 332 -30.68 -13.46 -5.43
N MET A 333 -29.49 -13.95 -5.05
CA MET A 333 -28.23 -13.70 -5.79
C MET A 333 -27.97 -14.67 -6.93
N GLY A 334 -28.57 -15.88 -6.90
CA GLY A 334 -28.49 -16.85 -8.00
C GLY A 334 -29.03 -16.37 -9.35
N ARG A 335 -29.70 -15.20 -9.40
CA ARG A 335 -30.16 -14.52 -10.62
C ARG A 335 -29.22 -13.41 -11.13
N VAL A 336 -28.26 -12.98 -10.32
CA VAL A 336 -27.38 -11.83 -10.60
C VAL A 336 -26.06 -12.27 -11.26
N ASP A 337 -25.63 -13.52 -11.06
CA ASP A 337 -24.40 -14.09 -11.64
C ASP A 337 -24.30 -13.97 -13.19
N SER A 338 -25.42 -13.71 -13.90
CA SER A 338 -25.45 -13.54 -15.37
C SER A 338 -25.72 -12.11 -15.87
N CYS A 339 -26.04 -11.15 -15.00
CA CYS A 339 -26.50 -9.83 -15.43
C CYS A 339 -25.57 -8.71 -14.99
N VAL A 340 -25.11 -7.93 -15.96
CA VAL A 340 -24.55 -6.60 -15.69
C VAL A 340 -25.71 -5.75 -15.18
N LEU A 341 -25.76 -5.50 -13.87
CA LEU A 341 -26.72 -4.57 -13.30
C LEU A 341 -26.46 -3.17 -13.89
N GLN A 342 -27.53 -2.47 -14.21
CA GLN A 342 -27.50 -1.12 -14.75
C GLN A 342 -26.91 -0.18 -13.70
N GLY A 343 -25.85 0.52 -14.07
CA GLY A 343 -25.39 1.71 -13.39
C GLY A 343 -24.40 1.45 -12.26
N ARG A 344 -23.18 1.98 -12.43
CA ARG A 344 -22.34 2.76 -11.49
C ARG A 344 -22.31 2.36 -10.00
N TYR A 345 -22.73 1.15 -9.66
CA TYR A 345 -22.98 0.74 -8.31
C TYR A 345 -21.93 -0.28 -7.85
N ASN A 346 -21.44 -0.04 -6.64
CA ASN A 346 -20.43 -0.80 -5.94
C ASN A 346 -21.11 -1.69 -4.89
N PRO A 347 -21.28 -3.01 -5.13
CA PRO A 347 -21.73 -3.93 -4.10
C PRO A 347 -20.70 -4.01 -2.96
N ARG A 348 -20.94 -3.21 -1.90
CA ARG A 348 -20.16 -3.24 -0.66
C ARG A 348 -20.34 -4.58 0.01
N PHE A 349 -19.44 -5.53 -0.25
CA PHE A 349 -19.31 -6.77 0.50
C PHE A 349 -18.00 -6.70 1.28
N GLN A 350 -18.09 -6.34 2.56
CA GLN A 350 -16.91 -6.18 3.42
C GLN A 350 -16.93 -7.17 4.59
N PRO A 351 -16.32 -8.35 4.43
CA PRO A 351 -15.66 -9.01 5.55
C PRO A 351 -14.23 -8.47 5.66
N ARG A 352 -13.83 -7.95 6.83
CA ARG A 352 -12.40 -7.92 7.16
C ARG A 352 -11.98 -9.30 7.59
N THR A 353 -10.85 -9.68 7.07
CA THR A 353 -10.11 -10.86 7.49
C THR A 353 -8.78 -10.46 8.10
N ASP A 354 -8.53 -9.18 8.42
CA ASP A 354 -7.27 -8.80 9.04
C ASP A 354 -7.09 -9.47 10.40
N GLU A 355 -8.15 -9.47 11.22
CA GLU A 355 -8.16 -10.30 12.43
C GLU A 355 -8.36 -11.79 12.14
N ALA A 356 -8.83 -12.19 10.95
CA ALA A 356 -8.81 -13.61 10.58
C ALA A 356 -7.38 -14.09 10.28
N THR A 357 -6.49 -13.25 9.72
CA THR A 357 -5.08 -13.61 9.49
C THR A 357 -4.27 -13.51 10.79
N LEU A 358 -4.57 -12.52 11.66
CA LEU A 358 -3.96 -12.39 12.99
C LEU A 358 -4.47 -13.42 14.02
N ARG A 359 -5.77 -13.78 14.01
CA ARG A 359 -6.33 -14.85 14.87
C ARG A 359 -6.10 -16.25 14.32
N ASN A 360 -5.80 -16.38 13.02
CA ASN A 360 -5.28 -17.60 12.42
C ASN A 360 -3.77 -17.54 12.21
N ILE A 361 -3.03 -16.75 13.01
CA ILE A 361 -1.55 -16.72 12.94
C ILE A 361 -0.96 -18.12 13.14
N GLU A 362 -1.64 -18.96 13.91
CA GLU A 362 -1.29 -20.36 14.10
C GLU A 362 -1.55 -21.19 12.84
N TRP A 363 -2.74 -21.10 12.22
CA TRP A 363 -3.03 -21.78 10.96
C TRP A 363 -2.08 -21.36 9.83
N VAL A 364 -1.84 -20.06 9.69
CA VAL A 364 -0.87 -19.49 8.74
C VAL A 364 0.52 -20.01 9.06
N GLY A 365 0.92 -20.02 10.33
CA GLY A 365 2.19 -20.62 10.75
C GLY A 365 2.30 -22.11 10.41
N ARG A 366 1.21 -22.87 10.54
CA ARG A 366 1.14 -24.28 10.14
C ARG A 366 1.24 -24.46 8.62
N LEU A 367 0.65 -23.55 7.83
CA LEU A 367 0.78 -23.53 6.37
C LEU A 367 2.20 -23.20 5.93
N LEU A 368 2.86 -22.21 6.55
CA LEU A 368 4.23 -21.82 6.22
C LEU A 368 5.22 -22.95 6.53
N LYS A 369 4.99 -23.71 7.62
CA LYS A 369 5.77 -24.90 7.99
C LYS A 369 5.35 -26.18 7.27
N PHE A 370 4.33 -26.13 6.42
CA PHE A 370 3.85 -27.30 5.69
C PHE A 370 4.97 -27.86 4.79
N GLY A 371 5.13 -29.19 4.79
CA GLY A 371 6.19 -29.89 4.06
C GLY A 371 7.55 -29.99 4.77
N GLU A 372 7.73 -29.38 5.95
CA GLU A 372 8.96 -29.49 6.75
C GLU A 372 8.99 -30.76 7.62
N ALA A 373 10.19 -31.27 7.93
CA ALA A 373 10.35 -32.47 8.76
C ALA A 373 9.77 -32.24 10.18
N ARG A 374 8.73 -33.02 10.52
CA ARG A 374 8.03 -32.93 11.82
C ARG A 374 8.96 -33.23 12.99
N ASN A 375 9.29 -32.21 13.79
CA ASN A 375 9.75 -32.39 15.17
C ASN A 375 8.53 -32.49 16.10
N GLY A 376 8.00 -33.70 16.26
CA GLY A 376 7.27 -34.14 17.46
C GLY A 376 5.93 -33.50 17.85
N ASP A 377 5.48 -32.40 17.26
CA ASP A 377 4.24 -31.72 17.70
C ASP A 377 3.06 -32.11 16.79
N SER A 378 2.37 -33.21 17.11
CA SER A 378 1.14 -33.60 16.42
C SER A 378 -0.05 -32.82 16.99
N THR A 379 -0.43 -31.74 16.32
CA THR A 379 -1.74 -31.13 16.55
C THR A 379 -2.81 -32.05 15.95
N ASP A 380 -3.75 -32.52 16.78
CA ASP A 380 -4.87 -33.42 16.39
C ASP A 380 -5.92 -32.74 15.48
N THR A 381 -5.76 -31.45 15.17
CA THR A 381 -6.72 -30.68 14.36
C THR A 381 -6.38 -30.74 12.88
N PRO A 382 -7.36 -31.02 11.98
CA PRO A 382 -7.18 -30.93 10.54
C PRO A 382 -6.59 -29.59 10.11
N LEU A 383 -5.73 -29.60 9.09
CA LEU A 383 -5.14 -28.38 8.53
C LEU A 383 -6.15 -27.60 7.68
N LEU A 384 -7.06 -28.30 7.02
CA LEU A 384 -8.08 -27.75 6.15
C LEU A 384 -9.47 -27.99 6.75
N PRO A 385 -10.39 -27.02 6.65
CA PRO A 385 -11.77 -27.18 7.09
C PRO A 385 -12.55 -28.14 6.17
N SER A 386 -13.65 -28.69 6.69
CA SER A 386 -14.52 -29.64 5.99
C SER A 386 -15.11 -29.09 4.69
N ASN A 387 -15.42 -27.79 4.64
CA ASN A 387 -16.02 -27.09 3.50
C ASN A 387 -15.00 -26.54 2.47
N TRP A 388 -13.77 -27.07 2.43
CA TRP A 388 -12.64 -26.50 1.68
C TRP A 388 -12.96 -26.15 0.22
N SER A 389 -13.64 -27.04 -0.51
CA SER A 389 -14.03 -26.79 -1.92
C SER A 389 -14.92 -25.56 -2.09
N GLY A 390 -15.80 -25.28 -1.13
CA GLY A 390 -16.66 -24.10 -1.14
C GLY A 390 -15.84 -22.83 -0.95
N LEU A 391 -14.90 -22.85 0.00
CA LEU A 391 -13.98 -21.72 0.27
C LEU A 391 -13.09 -21.40 -0.94
N VAL A 392 -12.53 -22.41 -1.59
CA VAL A 392 -11.71 -22.25 -2.80
C VAL A 392 -12.55 -21.65 -3.94
N THR A 393 -13.77 -22.15 -4.15
CA THR A 393 -14.68 -21.62 -5.17
C THR A 393 -15.05 -20.16 -4.91
N ALA A 394 -15.36 -19.82 -3.65
CA ALA A 394 -15.67 -18.45 -3.25
C ALA A 394 -14.45 -17.52 -3.42
N ALA A 395 -13.25 -17.98 -3.06
CA ALA A 395 -12.02 -17.23 -3.22
C ALA A 395 -11.71 -16.94 -4.70
N ARG A 396 -11.85 -17.93 -5.59
CA ARG A 396 -11.71 -17.74 -7.05
C ARG A 396 -12.69 -16.67 -7.56
N ARG A 397 -13.97 -16.77 -7.19
CA ARG A 397 -15.01 -15.80 -7.58
C ARG A 397 -14.70 -14.40 -7.06
N CYS A 398 -14.25 -14.28 -5.81
CA CYS A 398 -13.89 -13.00 -5.20
C CYS A 398 -12.78 -12.29 -5.97
N LEU A 399 -11.71 -13.01 -6.34
CA LEU A 399 -10.63 -12.44 -7.14
C LEU A 399 -11.07 -12.12 -8.58
N ASP A 400 -11.90 -12.97 -9.18
CA ASP A 400 -12.45 -12.74 -10.53
C ASP A 400 -13.37 -11.50 -10.59
N ILE A 401 -14.05 -11.16 -9.49
CA ILE A 401 -14.83 -9.90 -9.37
C ILE A 401 -13.89 -8.70 -9.27
N GLY A 402 -12.84 -8.77 -8.45
CA GLY A 402 -11.85 -7.69 -8.32
C GLY A 402 -11.26 -7.28 -9.67
N ASN A 403 -10.87 -8.27 -10.49
CA ASN A 403 -10.29 -8.05 -11.82
C ASN A 403 -11.23 -7.36 -12.83
N LYS A 404 -12.55 -7.32 -12.56
CA LYS A 404 -13.55 -6.66 -13.44
C LYS A 404 -13.83 -5.22 -13.06
N VAL A 405 -13.28 -4.75 -11.95
CA VAL A 405 -13.54 -3.41 -11.40
C VAL A 405 -12.61 -2.40 -12.10
N ASP A 406 -13.13 -1.22 -12.44
CA ASP A 406 -12.31 -0.14 -13.01
C ASP A 406 -11.23 0.25 -12.00
N SER A 407 -9.97 0.31 -12.44
CA SER A 407 -8.84 0.66 -11.59
C SER A 407 -8.95 2.07 -10.97
N ARG A 408 -9.82 2.92 -11.53
CA ARG A 408 -10.13 4.27 -11.03
C ARG A 408 -11.23 4.29 -9.97
N ASP A 409 -11.96 3.20 -9.74
CA ASP A 409 -12.96 3.11 -8.68
C ASP A 409 -12.30 2.92 -7.32
N SER A 410 -11.80 4.03 -6.75
CA SER A 410 -11.12 4.03 -5.47
C SER A 410 -12.01 3.53 -4.32
N ALA A 411 -13.31 3.89 -4.30
CA ALA A 411 -14.23 3.42 -3.26
C ALA A 411 -14.37 1.90 -3.26
N PHE A 412 -14.60 1.29 -4.43
CA PHE A 412 -14.73 -0.16 -4.57
C PHE A 412 -13.45 -0.87 -4.15
N ARG A 413 -12.32 -0.44 -4.72
CA ARG A 413 -11.02 -1.05 -4.45
C ARG A 413 -10.71 -1.05 -2.97
N TRP A 414 -10.87 0.08 -2.30
CA TRP A 414 -10.68 0.15 -0.84
C TRP A 414 -11.68 -0.71 -0.09
N SER A 415 -12.94 -0.73 -0.51
CA SER A 415 -13.96 -1.49 0.20
C SER A 415 -13.71 -3.00 0.16
N CYS A 416 -13.14 -3.53 -0.93
CA CYS A 416 -12.92 -4.96 -1.10
C CYS A 416 -11.51 -5.44 -0.71
N THR A 417 -10.59 -4.55 -0.29
CA THR A 417 -9.19 -4.92 0.00
C THR A 417 -9.07 -6.13 0.93
N HIS A 418 -9.82 -6.13 2.05
CA HIS A 418 -9.74 -7.25 3.00
C HIS A 418 -10.32 -8.55 2.43
N ALA A 419 -11.43 -8.47 1.69
CA ALA A 419 -12.00 -9.64 1.00
C ALA A 419 -11.02 -10.23 -0.02
N THR A 420 -10.30 -9.37 -0.76
CA THR A 420 -9.23 -9.77 -1.67
C THR A 420 -8.10 -10.47 -0.92
N GLN A 421 -7.64 -9.94 0.23
CA GLN A 421 -6.61 -10.58 1.06
C GLN A 421 -7.05 -11.93 1.63
N ALA A 422 -8.31 -12.06 2.06
CA ALA A 422 -8.92 -13.33 2.48
C ALA A 422 -8.83 -14.39 1.37
N ALA A 423 -9.28 -13.99 0.17
CA ALA A 423 -9.32 -14.87 -0.99
C ALA A 423 -7.91 -15.28 -1.44
N MET A 424 -6.95 -14.36 -1.38
CA MET A 424 -5.54 -14.68 -1.63
C MET A 424 -5.00 -15.70 -0.64
N THR A 425 -5.29 -15.53 0.66
CA THR A 425 -4.86 -16.45 1.71
C THR A 425 -5.40 -17.87 1.48
N ILE A 426 -6.69 -18.00 1.14
CA ILE A 426 -7.33 -19.30 0.86
C ILE A 426 -6.73 -19.97 -0.37
N LEU A 427 -6.54 -19.23 -1.48
CA LEU A 427 -5.97 -19.82 -2.70
C LEU A 427 -4.49 -20.16 -2.56
N ALA A 428 -3.72 -19.36 -1.82
CA ALA A 428 -2.34 -19.70 -1.49
C ALA A 428 -2.29 -20.98 -0.66
N ALA A 429 -3.15 -21.11 0.36
CA ALA A 429 -3.28 -22.33 1.15
C ALA A 429 -3.66 -23.56 0.31
N ASN A 430 -4.57 -23.42 -0.66
CA ASN A 430 -4.93 -24.51 -1.60
C ASN A 430 -3.72 -24.97 -2.41
N ASN A 431 -2.90 -24.02 -2.86
CA ASN A 431 -1.70 -24.34 -3.63
C ASN A 431 -0.54 -24.88 -2.76
N ILE A 432 -0.51 -24.58 -1.47
CA ILE A 432 0.45 -25.17 -0.51
C ILE A 432 0.09 -26.63 -0.19
N THR A 433 -1.21 -26.91 -0.02
CA THR A 433 -1.72 -28.16 0.55
C THR A 433 -2.23 -29.16 -0.50
N LEU A 434 -1.64 -29.15 -1.70
CA LEU A 434 -2.04 -30.03 -2.80
C LEU A 434 -1.99 -31.53 -2.44
N SER A 435 -1.21 -31.96 -1.44
CA SER A 435 -1.22 -33.36 -1.00
C SER A 435 -2.45 -33.75 -0.15
N GLU A 436 -3.25 -32.78 0.29
CA GLU A 436 -4.34 -32.98 1.26
C GLU A 436 -5.75 -32.94 0.63
N HIS A 437 -5.88 -32.65 -0.67
CA HIS A 437 -7.17 -32.52 -1.36
C HIS A 437 -7.03 -32.73 -2.87
N ASP A 438 -8.13 -32.99 -3.60
CA ASP A 438 -8.10 -33.25 -5.06
C ASP A 438 -8.33 -31.99 -5.95
N LEU A 439 -8.34 -30.78 -5.37
CA LEU A 439 -8.64 -29.52 -6.07
C LEU A 439 -7.44 -28.95 -6.85
N HIS A 440 -6.93 -29.70 -7.83
CA HIS A 440 -5.79 -29.34 -8.68
C HIS A 440 -6.19 -28.83 -10.08
N ASP A 441 -7.48 -28.63 -10.30
CA ASP A 441 -8.07 -28.35 -11.61
C ASP A 441 -7.67 -27.00 -12.23
N SER A 442 -7.13 -26.07 -11.44
CA SER A 442 -6.85 -24.71 -11.88
C SER A 442 -5.62 -24.08 -11.19
N THR A 443 -4.64 -24.88 -10.75
CA THR A 443 -3.46 -24.41 -9.99
C THR A 443 -2.70 -23.27 -10.68
N GLU A 444 -2.44 -23.36 -11.98
CA GLU A 444 -1.79 -22.28 -12.76
C GLU A 444 -2.64 -21.01 -12.82
N LYS A 445 -3.95 -21.16 -13.07
CA LYS A 445 -4.89 -20.03 -13.09
C LYS A 445 -4.99 -19.38 -11.72
N ASP A 446 -4.94 -20.18 -10.65
CA ASP A 446 -4.98 -19.68 -9.28
C ASP A 446 -3.68 -18.94 -8.94
N GLN A 447 -2.52 -19.40 -9.42
CA GLN A 447 -1.28 -18.63 -9.31
C GLN A 447 -1.35 -17.29 -10.06
N GLN A 448 -1.96 -17.25 -11.24
CA GLN A 448 -2.18 -16.01 -11.98
C GLN A 448 -3.14 -15.06 -11.22
N ARG A 449 -4.24 -15.58 -10.69
CA ARG A 449 -5.19 -14.80 -9.86
C ARG A 449 -4.49 -14.19 -8.64
N LEU A 450 -3.68 -14.98 -7.93
CA LEU A 450 -2.90 -14.54 -6.78
C LEU A 450 -1.94 -13.41 -7.17
N HIS A 451 -1.26 -13.53 -8.31
CA HIS A 451 -0.33 -12.50 -8.77
C HIS A 451 -1.03 -11.17 -9.09
N ILE A 452 -2.14 -11.20 -9.82
CA ILE A 452 -2.92 -10.01 -10.17
C ILE A 452 -3.47 -9.35 -8.89
N ALA A 453 -4.13 -10.13 -8.04
CA ALA A 453 -4.73 -9.63 -6.80
C ALA A 453 -3.70 -9.03 -5.84
N HIS A 454 -2.52 -9.65 -5.73
CA HIS A 454 -1.42 -9.12 -4.91
C HIS A 454 -0.90 -7.79 -5.46
N GLY A 455 -0.73 -7.66 -6.78
CA GLY A 455 -0.36 -6.39 -7.41
C GLY A 455 -1.38 -5.28 -7.13
N GLU A 456 -2.67 -5.58 -7.29
CA GLU A 456 -3.73 -4.59 -7.08
C GLU A 456 -3.84 -4.06 -5.64
N VAL A 457 -3.55 -4.91 -4.64
CA VAL A 457 -3.51 -4.53 -3.22
C VAL A 457 -2.23 -3.75 -2.91
N SER A 458 -1.09 -4.13 -3.52
CA SER A 458 0.19 -3.43 -3.38
C SER A 458 0.08 -1.95 -3.74
N ASP A 459 -0.62 -1.62 -4.84
CA ASP A 459 -0.86 -0.24 -5.27
C ASP A 459 -1.55 0.62 -4.19
N ARG A 460 -2.34 -0.02 -3.30
CA ARG A 460 -3.16 0.66 -2.28
C ARG A 460 -2.40 0.87 -0.97
N ILE A 461 -1.37 0.09 -0.69
CA ILE A 461 -0.56 0.21 0.54
C ILE A 461 0.16 1.56 0.57
N GLN A 462 0.58 2.08 -0.58
CA GLN A 462 1.16 3.42 -0.69
C GLN A 462 0.18 4.55 -0.33
N GLU A 463 -1.13 4.26 -0.38
CA GLU A 463 -2.21 5.17 0.02
C GLU A 463 -2.61 4.99 1.51
N ASP A 464 -2.04 4.02 2.25
CA ASP A 464 -2.32 3.75 3.68
C ASP A 464 -1.25 4.35 4.62
N PRO A 465 -1.52 5.47 5.30
CA PRO A 465 -0.58 6.07 6.25
C PRO A 465 -0.50 5.32 7.58
N THR A 466 -1.41 4.37 7.86
CA THR A 466 -1.49 3.68 9.16
C THR A 466 -0.59 2.45 9.25
N GLY A 467 -0.15 1.91 8.11
CA GLY A 467 0.60 0.66 8.03
C GLY A 467 -0.19 -0.58 8.45
N ALA A 468 -1.48 -0.43 8.77
CA ALA A 468 -2.30 -1.53 9.30
C ALA A 468 -2.50 -2.65 8.27
N MET A 469 -2.55 -2.32 6.97
CA MET A 469 -2.67 -3.31 5.90
C MET A 469 -1.36 -3.96 5.49
N GLU A 470 -0.22 -3.37 5.86
CA GLU A 470 1.10 -3.86 5.44
C GLU A 470 1.39 -5.26 6.01
N GLN A 471 1.00 -5.50 7.26
CA GLN A 471 1.20 -6.80 7.91
C GLN A 471 0.39 -7.91 7.24
N SER A 472 -0.91 -7.70 7.01
CA SER A 472 -1.78 -8.72 6.38
C SER A 472 -1.38 -8.97 4.92
N PHE A 473 -0.92 -7.94 4.22
CA PHE A 473 -0.37 -8.05 2.88
C PHE A 473 0.92 -8.87 2.83
N ASN A 474 1.89 -8.57 3.71
CA ASN A 474 3.15 -9.29 3.78
C ASN A 474 2.93 -10.79 4.06
N THR A 475 2.00 -11.11 4.97
CA THR A 475 1.59 -12.50 5.22
C THR A 475 1.01 -13.19 3.97
N CYS A 476 0.17 -12.50 3.19
CA CYS A 476 -0.31 -13.05 1.92
C CYS A 476 0.85 -13.30 0.95
N GLY A 477 1.81 -12.38 0.88
CA GLY A 477 3.04 -12.52 0.08
C GLY A 477 3.85 -13.75 0.45
N GLU A 478 4.09 -13.98 1.75
CA GLU A 478 4.80 -15.17 2.26
C GLU A 478 4.10 -16.47 1.87
N LEU A 479 2.77 -16.55 2.02
CA LEU A 479 1.98 -17.71 1.62
C LEU A 479 2.02 -17.95 0.11
N ILE A 480 1.99 -16.90 -0.71
CA ILE A 480 2.10 -17.00 -2.17
C ILE A 480 3.48 -17.53 -2.57
N ILE A 481 4.55 -17.10 -1.89
CA ILE A 481 5.90 -17.62 -2.11
C ILE A 481 5.96 -19.10 -1.78
N LYS A 482 5.48 -19.50 -0.59
CA LYS A 482 5.43 -20.91 -0.17
C LYS A 482 4.64 -21.78 -1.15
N ALA A 483 3.48 -21.30 -1.63
CA ALA A 483 2.67 -21.99 -2.63
C ALA A 483 3.47 -22.29 -3.92
N ARG A 484 4.29 -21.35 -4.38
CA ARG A 484 5.15 -21.51 -5.56
C ARG A 484 6.28 -22.52 -5.31
N GLU A 485 6.86 -22.54 -4.12
CA GLU A 485 7.88 -23.52 -3.73
C GLU A 485 7.33 -24.95 -3.72
N MET A 486 6.17 -25.16 -3.11
CA MET A 486 5.50 -26.47 -3.07
C MET A 486 5.11 -26.95 -4.48
N SER A 487 4.67 -26.04 -5.35
CA SER A 487 4.37 -26.34 -6.75
C SER A 487 5.62 -26.76 -7.54
N ARG A 488 6.79 -26.17 -7.26
CA ARG A 488 8.07 -26.57 -7.90
C ARG A 488 8.58 -27.93 -7.42
N GLY A 489 8.31 -28.29 -6.16
CA GLY A 489 8.67 -29.61 -5.60
C GLY A 489 7.93 -30.79 -6.24
N LEU A 490 6.77 -30.53 -6.86
CA LEU A 490 5.97 -31.53 -7.60
C LEU A 490 6.40 -31.68 -9.08
N ILE A 491 7.18 -30.73 -9.62
CA ILE A 491 7.71 -30.76 -11.00
C ILE A 491 9.17 -31.23 -10.95
N SER A 492 9.36 -32.48 -10.56
CA SER A 492 10.54 -33.25 -10.97
C SER A 492 10.04 -34.41 -11.80
N TYR A 493 10.56 -34.55 -13.02
CA TYR A 493 10.08 -35.34 -14.16
C TYR A 493 9.06 -34.64 -15.09
N GLU A 494 9.54 -33.69 -15.87
CA GLU A 494 9.61 -33.74 -17.35
C GLU A 494 9.75 -32.32 -17.94
N ASN A 495 10.81 -32.12 -18.73
CA ASN A 495 11.11 -30.98 -19.62
C ASN A 495 11.26 -29.57 -19.01
N THR A 496 12.39 -29.37 -18.33
CA THR A 496 13.05 -28.07 -18.20
C THR A 496 13.74 -27.68 -19.52
N ASP A 497 13.23 -26.65 -20.20
CA ASP A 497 14.04 -25.73 -21.04
C ASP A 497 13.24 -24.50 -21.52
N LEU A 498 11.90 -24.48 -21.40
CA LEU A 498 11.07 -23.31 -21.76
C LEU A 498 10.55 -22.45 -20.60
N GLU A 499 10.43 -22.98 -19.37
CA GLU A 499 9.79 -22.25 -18.24
C GLU A 499 10.76 -21.45 -17.36
N LEU A 500 12.07 -21.65 -17.52
CA LEU A 500 13.11 -20.91 -16.80
C LEU A 500 13.20 -19.44 -17.22
N SER A 501 12.68 -19.05 -18.40
CA SER A 501 12.66 -17.66 -18.85
C SER A 501 11.55 -16.83 -18.20
N HIS A 502 10.32 -17.35 -18.13
CA HIS A 502 9.16 -16.61 -17.58
C HIS A 502 9.23 -16.44 -16.05
N SER A 503 9.72 -17.44 -15.31
CA SER A 503 9.89 -17.31 -13.85
C SER A 503 11.03 -16.36 -13.46
N ALA A 504 12.03 -16.16 -14.32
CA ALA A 504 13.10 -15.18 -14.10
C ALA A 504 12.56 -13.76 -14.37
N GLN A 505 11.82 -13.59 -15.47
CA GLN A 505 11.14 -12.33 -15.82
C GLN A 505 10.18 -11.87 -14.72
N LEU A 506 9.34 -12.76 -14.18
CA LEU A 506 8.36 -12.40 -13.14
C LEU A 506 9.02 -12.09 -11.78
N LYS A 507 10.17 -12.71 -11.48
CA LYS A 507 10.98 -12.38 -10.28
C LYS A 507 11.67 -11.03 -10.43
N ASP A 508 12.11 -10.69 -11.65
CA ASP A 508 12.68 -9.38 -11.95
C ASP A 508 11.61 -8.28 -11.93
N GLU A 509 10.40 -8.53 -12.46
CA GLU A 509 9.27 -7.59 -12.41
C GLU A 509 8.78 -7.32 -10.97
N ILE A 510 8.68 -8.35 -10.12
CA ILE A 510 8.33 -8.18 -8.70
C ILE A 510 9.44 -7.44 -7.94
N ARG A 511 10.72 -7.67 -8.25
CA ARG A 511 11.83 -6.86 -7.71
C ARG A 511 11.78 -5.40 -8.16
N GLN A 512 11.37 -5.11 -9.40
CA GLN A 512 11.21 -3.74 -9.90
C GLN A 512 10.11 -2.97 -9.16
N LEU A 513 9.02 -3.65 -8.80
CA LEU A 513 7.85 -3.04 -8.14
C LEU A 513 8.05 -2.76 -6.64
N ILE A 514 8.92 -3.52 -5.98
CA ILE A 514 9.23 -3.39 -4.54
C ILE A 514 10.49 -2.53 -4.30
N ALA A 515 11.32 -2.30 -5.32
CA ALA A 515 12.53 -1.51 -5.17
C ALA A 515 12.21 -0.07 -4.74
N PRO A 516 12.75 0.41 -3.60
CA PRO A 516 12.69 1.83 -3.24
C PRO A 516 13.14 2.68 -4.42
N LYS A 517 12.30 3.66 -4.77
CA LYS A 517 12.52 4.50 -5.94
C LYS A 517 13.77 5.34 -5.69
N MET A 518 14.75 5.25 -6.59
CA MET A 518 15.97 6.05 -6.49
C MET A 518 15.60 7.54 -6.55
N GLU A 519 16.06 8.33 -5.58
CA GLU A 519 15.75 9.75 -5.47
C GLU A 519 16.84 10.59 -6.14
N GLU A 520 16.47 11.58 -6.94
CA GLU A 520 17.44 12.50 -7.52
C GLU A 520 18.01 13.41 -6.43
N LEU A 521 19.34 13.45 -6.32
CA LEU A 521 19.99 14.36 -5.38
C LEU A 521 19.77 15.81 -5.83
N PRO A 522 19.37 16.73 -4.92
CA PRO A 522 19.11 18.14 -5.24
C PRO A 522 20.42 18.94 -5.40
N ILE A 523 21.34 18.45 -6.24
CA ILE A 523 22.66 19.00 -6.52
C ILE A 523 22.87 19.06 -8.04
N ARG A 524 23.96 19.72 -8.46
CA ARG A 524 24.48 19.54 -9.83
C ARG A 524 25.58 18.48 -9.84
N PRO A 525 25.85 17.81 -10.98
CA PRO A 525 24.98 17.70 -12.15
C PRO A 525 23.64 17.03 -11.85
N ALA A 526 22.62 17.38 -12.64
CA ALA A 526 21.37 16.64 -12.67
C ALA A 526 21.62 15.20 -13.18
N GLY A 527 20.71 14.30 -12.81
CA GLY A 527 20.79 12.89 -13.17
C GLY A 527 21.68 12.05 -12.27
N ILE A 528 21.89 12.47 -11.01
CA ILE A 528 22.44 11.60 -9.96
C ILE A 528 21.28 11.13 -9.10
N PHE A 529 20.94 9.85 -9.18
CA PHE A 529 19.90 9.24 -8.35
C PHE A 529 20.54 8.34 -7.30
N MET A 530 20.00 8.36 -6.08
CA MET A 530 20.53 7.61 -4.95
C MET A 530 19.43 6.81 -4.27
N HIS A 531 19.77 5.59 -3.85
CA HIS A 531 18.96 4.76 -2.97
C HIS A 531 19.85 4.33 -1.81
N HIS A 532 19.52 4.86 -0.63
CA HIS A 532 20.20 4.57 0.62
C HIS A 532 19.71 3.24 1.22
N ASP A 533 20.62 2.46 1.83
CA ASP A 533 20.31 1.15 2.40
C ASP A 533 19.68 0.16 1.39
N PHE A 534 20.17 0.17 0.14
CA PHE A 534 19.83 -0.75 -0.94
C PHE A 534 20.00 -2.23 -0.56
N ILE A 535 20.92 -2.52 0.36
CA ILE A 535 21.04 -3.81 1.02
C ILE A 535 21.04 -3.63 2.53
N THR A 536 20.70 -4.68 3.28
CA THR A 536 20.77 -4.67 4.75
C THR A 536 22.23 -4.74 5.23
N PRO A 537 22.52 -4.29 6.47
CA PRO A 537 23.85 -4.45 7.09
C PRO A 537 24.33 -5.91 7.13
N GLU A 538 23.42 -6.86 7.37
CA GLU A 538 23.75 -8.29 7.42
C GLU A 538 24.17 -8.80 6.04
N HIS A 539 23.48 -8.37 4.98
CA HIS A 539 23.81 -8.74 3.61
C HIS A 539 25.14 -8.10 3.17
N GLU A 540 25.40 -6.85 3.55
CA GLU A 540 26.70 -6.20 3.33
C GLU A 540 27.84 -7.00 3.97
N GLN A 541 27.66 -7.46 5.21
CA GLN A 541 28.67 -8.23 5.92
C GLN A 541 28.95 -9.59 5.27
N GLN A 542 27.92 -10.26 4.74
CA GLN A 542 28.07 -11.50 3.98
C GLN A 542 28.86 -11.27 2.68
N LEU A 543 28.56 -10.19 1.95
CA LEU A 543 29.29 -9.85 0.72
C LEU A 543 30.76 -9.53 1.01
N ILE A 544 31.05 -8.76 2.06
CA ILE A 544 32.41 -8.46 2.47
C ILE A 544 33.15 -9.76 2.84
N HIS A 545 32.50 -10.70 3.52
CA HIS A 545 33.09 -12.01 3.83
C HIS A 545 33.49 -12.75 2.55
N ILE A 546 32.60 -12.82 1.54
CA ILE A 546 32.89 -13.44 0.24
C ILE A 546 34.07 -12.73 -0.43
N PHE A 547 34.07 -11.39 -0.45
CA PHE A 547 35.11 -10.61 -1.12
C PHE A 547 36.49 -10.79 -0.50
N GLU A 548 36.57 -10.97 0.82
CA GLU A 548 37.83 -11.11 1.53
C GLU A 548 38.34 -12.55 1.59
N ASN A 549 37.44 -13.53 1.67
CA ASN A 549 37.80 -14.91 2.03
C ASN A 549 37.58 -15.91 0.89
N GLU A 550 36.71 -15.63 -0.07
CA GLU A 550 36.30 -16.58 -1.12
C GLU A 550 36.76 -16.17 -2.53
N LEU A 551 36.93 -14.87 -2.79
CA LEU A 551 37.35 -14.39 -4.11
C LEU A 551 38.88 -14.34 -4.28
N GLU A 552 39.35 -14.83 -5.43
CA GLU A 552 40.75 -14.69 -5.84
C GLU A 552 40.99 -13.32 -6.51
N TRP A 553 41.81 -12.48 -5.87
CA TRP A 553 42.15 -11.16 -6.38
C TRP A 553 43.44 -11.17 -7.22
N PRO A 554 43.51 -10.37 -8.30
CA PRO A 554 44.73 -10.23 -9.09
C PRO A 554 45.85 -9.59 -8.27
N SER A 555 47.06 -10.18 -8.30
CA SER A 555 48.24 -9.62 -7.65
C SER A 555 48.82 -8.44 -8.45
N ARG A 556 48.27 -7.24 -8.23
CA ARG A 556 48.73 -5.98 -8.84
C ARG A 556 48.63 -4.83 -7.84
N GLY A 557 49.52 -3.83 -7.95
CA GLY A 557 49.46 -2.63 -7.12
C GLY A 557 48.36 -1.66 -7.57
N GLY A 558 47.68 -1.00 -6.63
CA GLY A 558 46.63 -0.02 -6.89
C GLY A 558 45.22 -0.54 -6.61
N ARG A 559 44.22 -0.02 -7.32
CA ARG A 559 42.82 -0.48 -7.22
C ARG A 559 42.71 -1.87 -7.84
N LEU A 560 42.15 -2.82 -7.09
CA LEU A 560 41.88 -4.16 -7.60
C LEU A 560 40.52 -4.19 -8.30
N SER A 561 40.37 -5.00 -9.35
CA SER A 561 39.13 -5.08 -10.11
C SER A 561 38.89 -6.48 -10.64
N LEU A 562 37.65 -6.96 -10.50
CA LEU A 562 37.12 -8.19 -11.07
C LEU A 562 35.95 -7.85 -11.98
N HIS A 563 35.85 -8.54 -13.11
CA HIS A 563 34.81 -8.31 -14.12
C HIS A 563 33.93 -9.55 -14.26
N TYR A 564 32.62 -9.32 -14.26
CA TYR A 564 31.58 -10.29 -14.58
C TYR A 564 30.76 -9.75 -15.77
N GLY A 565 30.12 -10.64 -16.52
CA GLY A 565 29.55 -10.34 -17.83
C GLY A 565 30.63 -10.24 -18.91
N TYR A 566 30.50 -9.28 -19.82
CA TYR A 566 31.60 -8.95 -20.74
C TYR A 566 32.81 -8.40 -19.98
N THR A 567 34.03 -8.66 -20.44
CA THR A 567 35.20 -8.06 -19.82
C THR A 567 35.38 -6.64 -20.31
N PHE A 568 35.67 -5.69 -19.40
CA PHE A 568 35.94 -4.30 -19.80
C PHE A 568 37.38 -4.20 -20.31
N SER A 569 37.55 -3.74 -21.55
CA SER A 569 38.88 -3.53 -22.14
C SER A 569 39.44 -2.17 -21.72
N TYR A 570 40.51 -2.17 -20.96
CA TYR A 570 41.23 -0.94 -20.60
C TYR A 570 42.03 -0.33 -21.76
N LYS A 571 42.09 -1.01 -22.92
CA LYS A 571 42.69 -0.46 -24.15
C LYS A 571 41.67 0.35 -24.95
N THR A 572 40.48 -0.20 -25.17
CA THR A 572 39.43 0.43 -25.99
C THR A 572 38.42 1.21 -25.15
N PHE A 573 38.43 1.04 -23.83
CA PHE A 573 37.44 1.55 -22.87
C PHE A 573 36.00 1.14 -23.23
N GLY A 574 35.86 -0.02 -23.88
CA GLY A 574 34.60 -0.68 -24.21
C GLY A 574 34.61 -2.13 -23.72
N ILE A 575 33.84 -2.99 -24.37
CA ILE A 575 33.90 -4.44 -24.13
C ILE A 575 35.10 -5.06 -24.84
N ASP A 576 35.67 -6.07 -24.19
CA ASP A 576 36.63 -6.98 -24.77
C ASP A 576 35.87 -8.16 -25.38
N GLU A 577 35.66 -8.10 -26.70
CA GLU A 577 34.96 -9.15 -27.46
C GLU A 577 35.78 -10.45 -27.54
N GLU A 578 37.09 -10.40 -27.29
CA GLU A 578 37.96 -11.59 -27.31
C GLU A 578 37.87 -12.40 -26.01
N THR A 579 37.46 -11.76 -24.91
CA THR A 579 37.32 -12.44 -23.62
C THR A 579 35.89 -12.99 -23.48
N PRO A 580 35.71 -14.30 -23.24
CA PRO A 580 34.39 -14.90 -23.07
C PRO A 580 33.58 -14.25 -21.95
N PHE A 581 32.26 -14.19 -22.17
CA PHE A 581 31.29 -13.74 -21.17
C PHE A 581 31.39 -14.58 -19.89
N LYS A 582 31.56 -13.92 -18.74
CA LYS A 582 31.57 -14.57 -17.43
C LYS A 582 30.19 -14.48 -16.80
N PRO A 583 29.50 -15.60 -16.52
CA PRO A 583 28.18 -15.55 -15.88
C PRO A 583 28.25 -14.86 -14.51
N PHE A 584 27.14 -14.24 -14.11
CA PHE A 584 27.04 -13.62 -12.79
C PHE A 584 26.97 -14.71 -11.71
N PRO A 585 27.85 -14.68 -10.69
CA PRO A 585 27.80 -15.63 -9.59
C PRO A 585 26.52 -15.45 -8.76
N GLU A 586 26.11 -16.50 -8.04
CA GLU A 586 24.85 -16.51 -7.28
C GLU A 586 24.73 -15.35 -6.28
N TRP A 587 25.83 -14.91 -5.67
CA TRP A 587 25.84 -13.77 -4.74
C TRP A 587 25.62 -12.42 -5.44
N LEU A 588 25.92 -12.31 -6.74
CA LEU A 588 25.79 -11.06 -7.50
C LEU A 588 24.39 -10.88 -8.09
N VAL A 589 23.73 -11.98 -8.47
CA VAL A 589 22.39 -11.96 -9.08
C VAL A 589 21.35 -11.18 -8.24
N PRO A 590 21.33 -11.28 -6.90
CA PRO A 590 20.44 -10.48 -6.06
C PRO A 590 20.72 -8.97 -6.04
N LEU A 591 21.90 -8.54 -6.49
CA LEU A 591 22.34 -7.14 -6.44
C LEU A 591 22.16 -6.39 -7.76
N LEU A 592 21.70 -7.08 -8.80
CA LEU A 592 21.50 -6.47 -10.12
C LEU A 592 20.38 -5.43 -10.03
N PRO A 593 20.62 -4.16 -10.43
CA PRO A 593 19.58 -3.15 -10.49
C PRO A 593 18.51 -3.61 -11.48
N THR A 594 17.26 -3.64 -11.02
CA THR A 594 16.17 -4.12 -11.86
C THR A 594 15.52 -3.00 -12.67
N THR A 595 15.83 -1.73 -12.39
CA THR A 595 15.24 -0.53 -13.02
C THR A 595 15.30 -0.47 -14.56
N GLU A 596 16.25 -1.14 -15.21
CA GLU A 596 16.49 -1.04 -16.66
C GLU A 596 15.80 -2.14 -17.51
N GLY A 597 14.89 -2.95 -16.93
CA GLY A 597 14.10 -3.95 -17.68
C GLY A 597 14.89 -5.17 -18.20
N ARG A 598 16.22 -5.18 -18.06
CA ARG A 598 17.13 -6.28 -18.42
C ARG A 598 18.38 -6.25 -17.52
N PRO A 599 19.07 -7.39 -17.31
CA PRO A 599 20.30 -7.40 -16.55
C PRO A 599 21.42 -6.58 -17.24
N PRO A 600 22.39 -6.05 -16.49
CA PRO A 600 23.54 -5.36 -17.05
C PRO A 600 24.39 -6.31 -17.88
N ASP A 601 25.06 -5.78 -18.90
CA ASP A 601 25.96 -6.55 -19.76
C ASP A 601 27.35 -6.70 -19.12
N GLN A 602 27.71 -5.80 -18.21
CA GLN A 602 29.01 -5.76 -17.57
C GLN A 602 28.90 -5.30 -16.10
N VAL A 603 29.48 -6.07 -15.17
CA VAL A 603 29.60 -5.68 -13.76
C VAL A 603 31.06 -5.73 -13.30
N CYS A 604 31.54 -4.62 -12.73
CA CYS A 604 32.92 -4.48 -12.26
C CYS A 604 32.95 -4.37 -10.73
N LEU A 605 33.44 -5.40 -10.04
CA LEU A 605 33.73 -5.35 -8.61
C LEU A 605 35.10 -4.70 -8.41
N GLN A 606 35.18 -3.65 -7.62
CA GLN A 606 36.40 -2.89 -7.39
C GLN A 606 36.68 -2.76 -5.90
N GLN A 607 37.93 -2.98 -5.49
CA GLN A 607 38.38 -2.73 -4.11
C GLN A 607 39.30 -1.50 -4.08
N TYR A 608 38.99 -0.61 -3.14
CA TYR A 608 39.73 0.61 -2.85
C TYR A 608 40.31 0.52 -1.44
N ALA A 609 41.59 0.20 -1.33
CA ALA A 609 42.32 0.34 -0.07
C ALA A 609 42.56 1.82 0.27
N PRO A 610 42.76 2.18 1.55
CA PRO A 610 43.04 3.57 1.95
C PRO A 610 44.21 4.18 1.17
N GLY A 611 43.97 5.34 0.53
CA GLY A 611 44.95 6.02 -0.32
C GLY A 611 44.84 5.68 -1.81
N THR A 612 44.04 4.68 -2.19
CA THR A 612 43.73 4.41 -3.60
C THR A 612 42.56 5.26 -4.08
N GLY A 613 42.47 5.45 -5.40
CA GLY A 613 41.45 6.27 -6.03
C GLY A 613 41.32 5.93 -7.52
N ILE A 614 40.42 6.61 -8.20
CA ILE A 614 40.31 6.59 -9.66
C ILE A 614 40.38 8.03 -10.19
N PRO A 615 41.29 8.32 -11.15
CA PRO A 615 41.37 9.64 -11.76
C PRO A 615 40.02 10.09 -12.38
N PRO A 616 39.76 11.41 -12.46
CA PRO A 616 38.57 11.93 -13.12
C PRO A 616 38.46 11.44 -14.56
N HIS A 617 37.34 10.80 -14.88
CA HIS A 617 37.07 10.21 -16.19
C HIS A 617 35.56 10.23 -16.49
N VAL A 618 35.21 9.88 -17.72
CA VAL A 618 33.83 9.57 -18.13
C VAL A 618 33.88 8.21 -18.79
N ASP A 619 32.93 7.33 -18.48
CA ASP A 619 32.80 6.06 -19.19
C ASP A 619 32.43 6.35 -20.64
N THR A 620 33.03 5.57 -21.56
CA THR A 620 32.86 5.77 -23.01
C THR A 620 31.38 5.90 -23.38
N HIS A 621 31.06 6.88 -24.22
CA HIS A 621 29.68 7.27 -24.52
C HIS A 621 29.00 6.30 -25.48
N GLY A 622 29.72 5.91 -26.53
CA GLY A 622 29.23 5.00 -27.56
C GLY A 622 28.68 3.69 -27.00
N PRO A 623 29.49 2.87 -26.31
CA PRO A 623 29.08 1.52 -25.92
C PRO A 623 28.20 1.48 -24.69
N PHE A 624 28.15 2.48 -23.80
CA PHE A 624 27.42 2.37 -22.53
C PHE A 624 26.27 3.37 -22.43
N ASP A 625 25.14 2.97 -21.85
CA ASP A 625 24.00 3.86 -21.62
C ASP A 625 23.99 4.46 -20.21
N GLN A 626 23.24 3.90 -19.26
CA GLN A 626 23.26 4.28 -17.84
C GLN A 626 24.40 3.58 -17.08
N LEU A 627 24.83 4.19 -15.97
CA LEU A 627 25.83 3.63 -15.06
C LEU A 627 25.25 3.56 -13.65
N TYR A 628 25.38 2.41 -13.01
CA TYR A 628 25.02 2.22 -11.62
C TYR A 628 26.25 1.85 -10.80
N SER A 629 26.27 2.22 -9.52
CA SER A 629 27.35 1.88 -8.60
C SER A 629 26.81 1.61 -7.20
N LEU A 630 26.90 0.37 -6.75
CA LEU A 630 26.65 -0.01 -5.35
C LEU A 630 27.92 0.19 -4.53
N SER A 631 27.84 0.92 -3.42
CA SER A 631 28.96 1.18 -2.51
C SER A 631 28.88 0.30 -1.26
N LEU A 632 30.00 -0.28 -0.83
CA LEU A 632 30.07 -1.24 0.27
C LEU A 632 31.30 -0.97 1.16
N GLY A 633 31.19 -1.22 2.46
CA GLY A 633 32.27 -1.05 3.43
C GLY A 633 32.49 0.40 3.84
N SER A 634 33.68 0.95 3.57
CA SER A 634 33.97 2.34 3.97
C SER A 634 33.27 3.38 3.08
N PRO A 635 32.69 4.45 3.65
CA PRO A 635 32.23 5.59 2.85
C PRO A 635 33.40 6.39 2.27
N LEU A 636 33.17 7.09 1.16
CA LEU A 636 34.11 8.04 0.56
C LEU A 636 33.41 9.09 -0.30
N PHE A 637 34.09 10.20 -0.56
CA PHE A 637 33.64 11.17 -1.56
C PHE A 637 34.05 10.80 -2.98
N MET A 638 33.07 10.77 -3.88
CA MET A 638 33.28 10.82 -5.33
C MET A 638 33.14 12.26 -5.81
N GLN A 639 34.12 12.74 -6.56
CA GLN A 639 34.10 14.09 -7.14
C GLN A 639 33.57 14.04 -8.56
N PHE A 640 32.52 14.82 -8.82
CA PHE A 640 32.05 15.20 -10.13
C PHE A 640 32.66 16.56 -10.52
N ALA A 641 33.17 16.68 -11.74
CA ALA A 641 33.75 17.91 -12.25
C ALA A 641 33.34 18.18 -13.70
N ASN A 642 32.86 19.40 -13.96
CA ASN A 642 32.56 19.89 -15.30
C ASN A 642 33.80 20.60 -15.85
N LYS A 643 34.33 20.11 -16.97
CA LYS A 643 35.54 20.68 -17.58
C LYS A 643 35.31 22.03 -18.27
N GLU A 644 34.07 22.35 -18.62
CA GLU A 644 33.73 23.59 -19.32
C GLU A 644 33.50 24.74 -18.35
N THR A 645 32.73 24.50 -17.29
CA THR A 645 32.43 25.51 -16.27
C THR A 645 33.49 25.57 -15.18
N GLY A 646 34.28 24.50 -15.00
CA GLY A 646 35.24 24.34 -13.90
C GLY A 646 34.60 23.96 -12.56
N GLU A 647 33.26 23.77 -12.53
CA GLU A 647 32.50 23.40 -11.35
C GLU A 647 32.89 22.02 -10.83
N LYS A 648 32.93 21.87 -9.50
CA LYS A 648 33.29 20.61 -8.82
C LYS A 648 32.36 20.36 -7.65
N ILE A 649 31.78 19.17 -7.60
CA ILE A 649 30.87 18.74 -6.55
C ILE A 649 31.35 17.40 -6.01
N GLU A 650 31.39 17.25 -4.68
CA GLU A 650 31.73 15.98 -4.02
C GLU A 650 30.43 15.35 -3.49
N VAL A 651 30.18 14.10 -3.86
CA VAL A 651 29.03 13.29 -3.43
C VAL A 651 29.52 12.26 -2.42
N ASP A 652 28.92 12.22 -1.23
CA ASP A 652 29.27 11.23 -0.21
C ASP A 652 28.63 9.88 -0.54
N LEU A 653 29.46 8.90 -0.85
CA LEU A 653 29.03 7.54 -1.15
C LEU A 653 29.07 6.73 0.15
N LEU A 654 27.94 6.68 0.84
CA LEU A 654 27.76 5.88 2.05
C LEU A 654 27.72 4.37 1.73
N PRO A 655 28.08 3.48 2.67
CA PRO A 655 27.88 2.04 2.49
C PRO A 655 26.42 1.70 2.22
N ARG A 656 26.20 0.58 1.53
CA ARG A 656 24.89 0.05 1.13
C ARG A 656 24.07 0.99 0.25
N SER A 657 24.69 2.01 -0.35
CA SER A 657 23.98 2.94 -1.24
C SER A 657 24.18 2.57 -2.71
N MET A 658 23.08 2.56 -3.47
CA MET A 658 23.08 2.41 -4.92
C MET A 658 22.97 3.80 -5.55
N MET A 659 23.94 4.16 -6.38
CA MET A 659 23.94 5.40 -7.14
C MET A 659 23.73 5.11 -8.64
N GLN A 660 22.85 5.85 -9.30
CA GLN A 660 22.69 5.88 -10.76
C GLN A 660 23.18 7.21 -11.30
N MET A 661 23.92 7.15 -12.39
CA MET A 661 24.30 8.30 -13.20
C MET A 661 23.58 8.21 -14.55
N SER A 662 22.77 9.22 -14.86
CA SER A 662 22.09 9.38 -16.14
C SER A 662 22.19 10.83 -16.62
N GLY A 663 21.91 11.06 -17.91
CA GLY A 663 21.96 12.40 -18.50
C GLY A 663 23.30 13.12 -18.27
N ASP A 664 23.24 14.33 -17.69
CA ASP A 664 24.39 15.21 -17.51
C ASP A 664 25.48 14.61 -16.61
N SER A 665 25.12 13.97 -15.49
CA SER A 665 26.08 13.38 -14.57
C SER A 665 26.92 12.28 -15.21
N ARG A 666 26.33 11.55 -16.17
CA ARG A 666 26.96 10.45 -16.91
C ARG A 666 27.70 10.91 -18.16
N LEU A 667 27.19 11.90 -18.88
CA LEU A 667 27.67 12.27 -20.22
C LEU A 667 28.56 13.53 -20.20
N HIS A 668 28.28 14.49 -19.34
CA HIS A 668 28.86 15.84 -19.45
C HIS A 668 29.78 16.18 -18.28
N TRP A 669 29.85 15.32 -17.28
CA TRP A 669 30.66 15.50 -16.09
C TRP A 669 31.65 14.35 -15.93
N THR A 670 32.88 14.69 -15.54
CA THR A 670 33.87 13.68 -15.14
C THR A 670 33.65 13.28 -13.70
N HIS A 671 33.75 11.99 -13.39
CA HIS A 671 33.68 11.48 -12.04
C HIS A 671 35.00 10.80 -11.65
N GLY A 672 35.37 10.90 -10.37
CA GLY A 672 36.62 10.33 -9.88
C GLY A 672 36.66 10.25 -8.36
N ILE A 673 37.50 9.35 -7.84
CA ILE A 673 37.75 9.22 -6.41
C ILE A 673 39.20 9.65 -6.18
N LYS A 674 39.41 10.72 -5.42
CA LYS A 674 40.75 11.21 -5.10
C LYS A 674 41.54 10.16 -4.31
N SER A 675 42.81 9.96 -4.68
CA SER A 675 43.76 9.12 -3.94
C SER A 675 44.16 9.80 -2.63
N ARG A 676 43.36 9.62 -1.58
CA ARG A 676 43.59 10.15 -0.23
C ARG A 676 43.24 9.11 0.83
N LYS A 677 43.79 9.26 2.03
CA LYS A 677 43.53 8.38 3.18
C LYS A 677 42.42 8.91 4.10
N THR A 678 42.04 10.17 3.93
CA THR A 678 41.05 10.85 4.77
C THR A 678 40.14 11.72 3.92
N ASP A 679 38.91 11.92 4.39
CA ASP A 679 37.93 12.85 3.87
C ASP A 679 37.64 13.92 4.93
N THR A 680 37.52 15.19 4.54
CA THR A 680 37.04 16.25 5.42
C THR A 680 35.55 16.44 5.15
N LEU A 681 34.71 16.22 6.15
CA LEU A 681 33.26 16.37 6.06
C LEU A 681 32.84 17.86 6.10
N PRO A 682 31.60 18.21 5.72
CA PRO A 682 31.12 19.60 5.73
C PRO A 682 31.19 20.29 7.10
N ASP A 683 31.12 19.52 8.19
CA ASP A 683 31.25 20.00 9.57
C ASP A 683 32.72 20.22 10.01
N GLY A 684 33.68 19.98 9.11
CA GLY A 684 35.11 20.10 9.36
C GLY A 684 35.76 18.86 10.01
N THR A 685 34.98 17.83 10.34
CA THR A 685 35.53 16.59 10.91
C THR A 685 36.30 15.79 9.86
N VAL A 686 37.31 15.04 10.31
CA VAL A 686 38.15 14.21 9.43
C VAL A 686 37.76 12.74 9.57
N ARG A 687 37.19 12.18 8.49
CA ARG A 687 36.85 10.76 8.37
C ARG A 687 38.02 9.99 7.78
N LEU A 688 38.50 8.97 8.49
CA LEU A 688 39.50 8.03 7.97
C LEU A 688 38.85 7.10 6.94
N ARG A 689 39.46 6.93 5.76
CA ARG A 689 39.02 5.91 4.80
C ARG A 689 39.52 4.55 5.24
N GLN A 690 38.62 3.56 5.21
CA GLN A 690 38.95 2.14 5.33
C GLN A 690 38.80 1.46 3.96
N ILE A 691 38.84 0.13 3.93
CA ILE A 691 38.64 -0.62 2.69
C ILE A 691 37.19 -0.39 2.21
N ARG A 692 37.06 0.00 0.93
CA ARG A 692 35.79 0.25 0.27
C ARG A 692 35.67 -0.64 -0.94
N TRP A 693 34.52 -1.26 -1.15
CA TRP A 693 34.20 -1.98 -2.37
C TRP A 693 33.13 -1.26 -3.17
N SER A 694 33.12 -1.48 -4.47
CA SER A 694 31.97 -1.13 -5.30
C SER A 694 31.71 -2.10 -6.42
N LEU A 695 30.44 -2.26 -6.73
CA LEU A 695 29.97 -2.94 -7.94
C LEU A 695 29.46 -1.88 -8.91
N THR A 696 30.15 -1.72 -10.04
CA THR A 696 29.72 -0.82 -11.11
C THR A 696 29.04 -1.62 -12.22
N TYR A 697 27.79 -1.30 -12.52
CA TYR A 697 26.96 -1.97 -13.52
C TYR A 697 26.86 -1.11 -14.78
N ARG A 698 26.97 -1.74 -15.95
CA ARG A 698 26.90 -1.08 -17.26
C ARG A 698 26.02 -1.87 -18.22
N TRP A 699 25.20 -1.14 -18.96
CA TRP A 699 24.40 -1.64 -20.07
C TRP A 699 24.98 -1.17 -21.39
N LEU A 700 25.06 -2.08 -22.35
CA LEU A 700 25.50 -1.78 -23.70
C LEU A 700 24.40 -1.03 -24.45
N ARG A 701 24.81 0.04 -25.13
CA ARG A 701 23.95 0.83 -26.01
C ARG A 701 23.84 0.13 -27.36
N GLU A 702 22.61 -0.08 -27.83
CA GLU A 702 22.36 -0.63 -29.16
C GLU A 702 22.99 0.25 -30.24
N GLY A 703 23.71 -0.37 -31.18
CA GLY A 703 24.48 0.33 -32.22
C GLY A 703 25.79 0.99 -31.75
N ALA A 704 26.05 1.05 -30.44
CA ALA A 704 27.24 1.68 -29.85
C ALA A 704 27.48 3.14 -30.31
N GLU A 705 26.40 3.88 -30.61
CA GLU A 705 26.43 5.27 -31.05
C GLU A 705 25.71 6.20 -30.07
N CYS A 706 26.40 7.23 -29.58
CA CYS A 706 25.84 8.23 -28.69
C CYS A 706 25.50 9.54 -29.40
N GLU A 707 24.30 10.05 -29.15
CA GLU A 707 23.74 11.27 -29.74
C GLU A 707 23.83 12.51 -28.83
N CYS A 708 24.61 12.47 -27.74
CA CYS A 708 24.66 13.58 -26.78
C CYS A 708 25.28 14.88 -27.35
N GLY A 709 25.91 14.82 -28.52
CA GLY A 709 26.51 15.98 -29.20
C GLY A 709 27.75 16.56 -28.51
N ASN A 710 28.23 16.00 -27.39
CA ASN A 710 29.38 16.53 -26.68
C ASN A 710 30.70 16.18 -27.36
N GLU A 711 31.22 17.08 -28.18
CA GLU A 711 32.43 16.86 -28.99
C GLU A 711 33.73 16.68 -28.17
N LYS A 712 33.73 17.04 -26.88
CA LYS A 712 34.91 16.94 -26.01
C LYS A 712 35.00 15.62 -25.26
N LEU A 713 33.86 15.04 -24.88
CA LEU A 713 33.78 13.83 -24.04
C LEU A 713 33.21 12.62 -24.77
N CYS A 714 32.34 12.84 -25.76
CA CYS A 714 31.68 11.78 -26.51
C CYS A 714 32.57 11.25 -27.64
N ASP A 715 32.95 9.97 -27.54
CA ASP A 715 33.76 9.29 -28.55
C ASP A 715 33.01 9.15 -29.89
N THR A 716 31.69 8.99 -29.88
CA THR A 716 30.88 8.99 -31.12
C THR A 716 30.91 10.35 -31.80
N ALA A 717 30.73 11.44 -31.05
CA ALA A 717 30.78 12.80 -31.61
C ALA A 717 32.18 13.14 -32.15
N GLN A 718 33.24 12.74 -31.43
CA GLN A 718 34.62 12.88 -31.88
C GLN A 718 34.87 12.12 -33.19
N ARG A 719 34.45 10.85 -33.26
CA ARG A 719 34.58 10.02 -34.46
C ARG A 719 33.87 10.62 -35.67
N ARG A 720 32.65 11.15 -35.49
CA ARG A 720 31.88 11.83 -36.54
C ARG A 720 32.58 13.08 -37.07
N LYS A 721 33.41 13.73 -36.24
CA LYS A 721 34.26 14.87 -36.63
C LYS A 721 35.65 14.48 -37.14
N GLY A 722 35.94 13.18 -37.26
CA GLY A 722 37.28 12.69 -37.61
C GLY A 722 38.34 12.98 -36.56
N ILE A 723 37.95 13.26 -35.31
CA ILE A 723 38.87 13.46 -34.19
C ILE A 723 39.27 12.07 -33.68
N GLU A 724 40.54 11.71 -33.82
CA GLU A 724 41.06 10.45 -33.30
C GLU A 724 41.17 10.52 -31.78
N ARG A 725 40.62 9.51 -31.09
CA ARG A 725 40.64 9.46 -29.63
C ARG A 725 42.08 9.24 -29.15
N GLU A 726 42.58 10.15 -28.32
CA GLU A 726 43.88 9.99 -27.65
C GLU A 726 43.77 8.89 -26.60
N TYR A 727 44.42 7.75 -26.87
CA TYR A 727 44.52 6.67 -25.89
C TYR A 727 45.86 6.77 -25.16
N ARG A 728 45.84 6.70 -23.83
CA ARG A 728 47.06 6.71 -23.00
C ARG A 728 48.10 5.65 -23.41
N TRP A 729 47.66 4.49 -23.91
CA TRP A 729 48.58 3.45 -24.38
C TRP A 729 49.26 3.80 -25.70
N LYS A 730 48.64 4.59 -26.58
CA LYS A 730 49.32 5.12 -27.78
C LYS A 730 50.44 6.06 -27.38
N GLN A 731 50.20 6.88 -26.36
CA GLN A 731 51.22 7.75 -25.77
C GLN A 731 52.36 6.93 -25.14
N TYR A 732 52.06 5.86 -24.39
CA TYR A 732 53.09 4.94 -23.89
C TYR A 732 53.84 4.18 -24.99
N GLU A 733 53.19 3.81 -26.10
CA GLU A 733 53.83 3.18 -27.25
C GLU A 733 54.67 4.16 -28.06
N GLU A 734 54.26 5.42 -28.17
CA GLU A 734 55.02 6.51 -28.77
C GLU A 734 56.21 6.90 -27.90
N ASP A 735 56.03 7.01 -26.58
CA ASP A 735 57.10 7.22 -25.59
C ASP A 735 58.09 6.03 -25.56
N ALA A 736 57.62 4.80 -25.80
CA ALA A 736 58.46 3.62 -25.92
C ALA A 736 59.16 3.50 -27.30
N LYS A 737 58.62 4.14 -28.34
CA LYS A 737 59.22 4.23 -29.68
C LYS A 737 60.10 5.48 -29.85
N ALA A 738 59.99 6.45 -28.96
CA ALA A 738 60.88 7.59 -28.92
C ALA A 738 62.32 7.08 -28.68
N PRO A 739 63.29 7.42 -29.55
CA PRO A 739 64.67 7.09 -29.26
C PRO A 739 65.04 7.72 -27.92
N GLN A 740 65.54 6.90 -26.99
CA GLN A 740 66.15 7.41 -25.77
C GLN A 740 67.30 8.35 -26.18
N SER A 741 67.05 9.65 -26.08
CA SER A 741 68.06 10.70 -26.28
C SER A 741 68.82 10.95 -24.99
#